data_AF-E6QHP9-F1
#
_entry.id   AF-E6QHP9-F1
#
_cell.length_a   1.000
_cell.length_b   1.000
_cell.length_c   1.000
_cell.angle_alpha   90.00
_cell.angle_beta   90.00
_cell.angle_gamma   90.00
#
_symmetry.space_group_name_H-M   'P 1'
#
loop_
_entity.id
_entity.type
_entity.pdbx_description
1 polymer ?
#
loop_
_entity_poly.entity_id
_entity_poly.type
_entity_poly.pdbx_seq_one_letter_code
_entity_poly.pdbx_strand_id
1 'polypeptide(L)'
;MVDDSTRPLFDSADFSFRKGEKSPWPWVILRPAGERQDLYFFGYGHDYRAALGDYVRVAGRIPLPPRFAFGAWWSRYWAYSDQEILDIIHGFHENSTPLDVFVIDMDWHINQEQLKAMGEVDQSGHNLGWSGYTWNKLLFPDPDQFLDQLHADGLKTSLNLHPASGVQPWEAQYPAMARAMGIDPATKKYVPFDITDKKYATNYMNILHHPLEKQGIDFWWLDWQQEPTTKLAGVNPTWWLNYVHFTDQQREGKRPLLFHRWGGLGNHRYQIGFSGDTVSVWDSLAFQPWFTATAANVGYAYWSHDIGGHMPGAVEPELYTRWVQFGTFSPILRTHTTKNPDSERRIWAYPEPYSSILRSSFQLRYALQPYLYTEGRRTYDTGVAFLRPLYYDWPEENAAYTSKNEYLFGDQMLVAPVVAPSDKTTGLATETIWLPKGEWIEWPTGKHFTGPTTVDRSFSIDQTPVYLKAGAIVPMQPPMLYTGQKPVDPLIVNVWPLDPGASSTYSVYEDSGVSVDYQRGVSTRTPIKATQTGDTLRVTIGPVEGSYPGMLTARGFELRLPGDWPPASVTVNGVAVKQAGPTGKGGWGYVGNTLTTVIPVPRESAHSLVTIEVRRASGLAARRSELDGFAGYMTRLRGTYDALNQTNPVSGPPDALIDAMQTGDRLGYHPEQAQQEIAHFHHALPQAQTAVAQLSTGFEQRMTEMAKRAAKSSWRAADTQAQEQKRRDALVRAQKLVTEAGQ
;
A
#
# COMPACT_ATOMS: atom_id res chain seq x y z
N MET A 1 -25.87 5.02 17.07
CA MET A 1 -26.37 6.29 17.65
C MET A 1 -25.16 7.15 17.97
N VAL A 2 -25.19 8.43 17.61
CA VAL A 2 -24.16 9.42 17.97
C VAL A 2 -24.81 10.49 18.81
N ASP A 3 -24.21 10.81 19.96
CA ASP A 3 -24.64 11.89 20.86
C ASP A 3 -23.59 13.00 20.83
N ASP A 4 -23.97 14.19 20.38
CA ASP A 4 -23.13 15.39 20.33
C ASP A 4 -23.66 16.52 21.23
N SER A 5 -24.54 16.21 22.18
CA SER A 5 -25.22 17.17 23.06
C SER A 5 -24.26 18.05 23.87
N THR A 6 -23.08 17.52 24.21
CA THR A 6 -22.03 18.22 24.98
C THR A 6 -20.94 18.82 24.11
N ARG A 7 -21.01 18.64 22.79
CA ARG A 7 -19.95 19.09 21.88
C ARG A 7 -20.05 20.61 21.62
N PRO A 8 -18.89 21.30 21.54
CA PRO A 8 -18.81 22.69 21.12
C PRO A 8 -19.43 22.93 19.73
N LEU A 9 -19.80 24.18 19.47
CA LEU A 9 -20.39 24.63 18.20
C LEU A 9 -19.38 25.41 17.37
N PHE A 10 -19.77 25.78 16.15
CA PHE A 10 -19.06 26.76 15.34
C PHE A 10 -19.81 28.11 15.33
N ASP A 11 -19.09 29.21 15.17
CA ASP A 11 -19.64 30.56 15.01
C ASP A 11 -20.27 30.85 13.63
N SER A 12 -20.25 29.86 12.72
CA SER A 12 -20.94 29.89 11.42
C SER A 12 -22.13 28.91 11.41
N ALA A 13 -23.22 29.32 10.74
CA ALA A 13 -24.46 28.55 10.67
C ALA A 13 -24.56 27.64 9.43
N ASP A 14 -23.76 27.86 8.38
CA ASP A 14 -23.90 27.12 7.11
C ASP A 14 -22.62 26.51 6.54
N PHE A 15 -21.46 26.72 7.20
CA PHE A 15 -20.13 26.23 6.76
C PHE A 15 -19.84 26.49 5.26
N SER A 16 -20.51 27.49 4.67
CA SER A 16 -20.46 27.73 3.23
C SER A 16 -19.52 28.89 2.96
N PHE A 17 -18.38 28.62 2.32
CA PHE A 17 -17.34 29.61 2.03
C PHE A 17 -17.74 30.62 0.91
N ARG A 18 -19.01 31.03 0.81
CA ARG A 18 -19.49 32.02 -0.18
C ARG A 18 -20.20 33.19 0.50
N LYS A 19 -20.07 34.36 -0.14
CA LYS A 19 -20.50 35.70 0.33
C LYS A 19 -21.80 35.68 1.14
N GLY A 20 -21.67 35.98 2.44
CA GLY A 20 -22.76 36.11 3.41
C GLY A 20 -22.35 35.89 4.88
N GLU A 21 -21.18 35.29 5.14
CA GLU A 21 -20.73 34.93 6.49
C GLU A 21 -20.14 36.09 7.32
N LYS A 22 -20.21 35.96 8.66
CA LYS A 22 -19.60 36.88 9.63
C LYS A 22 -18.12 36.58 9.93
N SER A 23 -17.55 35.46 9.46
CA SER A 23 -16.15 35.08 9.66
C SER A 23 -15.62 34.21 8.50
N PRO A 24 -14.46 34.54 7.88
CA PRO A 24 -13.87 33.74 6.78
C PRO A 24 -13.20 32.44 7.25
N TRP A 25 -13.13 32.20 8.56
CA TRP A 25 -12.63 30.96 9.17
C TRP A 25 -13.55 30.63 10.34
N PRO A 26 -14.55 29.74 10.17
CA PRO A 26 -15.45 29.36 11.25
C PRO A 26 -14.66 28.90 12.46
N TRP A 27 -15.07 29.33 13.65
CA TRP A 27 -14.32 29.12 14.87
C TRP A 27 -15.16 28.40 15.92
N VAL A 28 -14.49 27.61 16.76
CA VAL A 28 -15.15 26.89 17.83
C VAL A 28 -15.64 27.85 18.90
N ILE A 29 -16.87 27.64 19.36
CA ILE A 29 -17.48 28.38 20.46
C ILE A 29 -18.12 27.40 21.44
N LEU A 30 -18.14 27.78 22.72
CA LEU A 30 -18.88 27.01 23.71
C LEU A 30 -20.36 27.03 23.36
N ARG A 31 -20.97 25.87 23.47
CA ARG A 31 -22.41 25.74 23.40
C ARG A 31 -23.02 26.50 24.59
N PRO A 32 -24.07 27.32 24.40
CA PRO A 32 -24.77 27.97 25.51
C PRO A 32 -25.23 26.95 26.54
N ALA A 33 -25.26 27.27 27.83
CA ALA A 33 -25.77 26.35 28.86
C ALA A 33 -27.28 26.06 28.67
N GLY A 34 -27.75 24.86 29.04
CA GLY A 34 -29.16 24.47 29.01
C GLY A 34 -29.38 22.99 28.67
N GLU A 35 -30.49 22.42 29.14
CA GLU A 35 -30.89 21.03 28.89
C GLU A 35 -31.25 20.81 27.41
N ARG A 36 -30.56 19.89 26.75
CA ARG A 36 -30.84 19.49 25.37
C ARG A 36 -30.27 18.10 25.09
N GLN A 37 -30.77 17.47 24.05
CA GLN A 37 -30.21 16.23 23.52
C GLN A 37 -30.19 16.26 22.00
N ASP A 38 -29.00 16.10 21.42
CA ASP A 38 -28.77 16.05 19.98
C ASP A 38 -28.33 14.60 19.64
N LEU A 39 -29.26 13.81 19.06
CA LEU A 39 -29.02 12.39 18.73
C LEU A 39 -29.15 12.13 17.23
N TYR A 40 -28.16 11.45 16.68
CA TYR A 40 -28.19 10.95 15.30
C TYR A 40 -28.32 9.43 15.32
N PHE A 41 -29.43 8.93 14.79
CA PHE A 41 -29.72 7.51 14.70
C PHE A 41 -29.70 7.03 13.25
N PHE A 42 -28.82 6.08 12.98
CA PHE A 42 -28.69 5.42 11.67
C PHE A 42 -29.25 4.01 11.77
N GLY A 43 -30.56 3.86 11.57
CA GLY A 43 -31.29 2.60 11.70
C GLY A 43 -31.34 1.75 10.43
N TYR A 44 -30.19 1.31 9.92
CA TYR A 44 -30.08 0.59 8.63
C TYR A 44 -30.02 -0.94 8.77
N GLY A 45 -30.10 -1.47 9.99
CA GLY A 45 -29.88 -2.89 10.25
C GLY A 45 -28.50 -3.32 9.78
N HIS A 46 -28.46 -4.19 8.78
CA HIS A 46 -27.24 -4.74 8.18
C HIS A 46 -26.80 -4.05 6.88
N ASP A 47 -27.50 -2.98 6.43
CA ASP A 47 -27.05 -2.17 5.29
C ASP A 47 -25.99 -1.14 5.73
N TYR A 48 -24.79 -1.64 6.04
CA TYR A 48 -23.68 -0.83 6.53
C TYR A 48 -23.22 0.21 5.51
N ARG A 49 -23.28 -0.10 4.20
CA ARG A 49 -22.84 0.83 3.15
C ARG A 49 -23.77 2.02 3.03
N ALA A 50 -25.09 1.80 3.05
CA ALA A 50 -26.03 2.92 3.07
C ALA A 50 -25.88 3.75 4.35
N ALA A 51 -25.73 3.10 5.51
CA ALA A 51 -25.51 3.79 6.78
C ALA A 51 -24.28 4.70 6.74
N LEU A 52 -23.14 4.23 6.23
CA LEU A 52 -21.91 5.01 6.11
C LEU A 52 -22.04 6.12 5.07
N GLY A 53 -22.69 5.84 3.93
CA GLY A 53 -22.96 6.83 2.90
C GLY A 53 -23.82 7.99 3.40
N ASP A 54 -24.83 7.71 4.22
CA ASP A 54 -25.67 8.75 4.82
C ASP A 54 -24.99 9.41 6.04
N TYR A 55 -24.17 8.67 6.81
CA TYR A 55 -23.32 9.24 7.87
C TYR A 55 -22.38 10.31 7.31
N VAL A 56 -21.65 10.07 6.21
CA VAL A 56 -20.73 11.07 5.64
C VAL A 56 -21.45 12.26 4.99
N ARG A 57 -22.76 12.17 4.71
CA ARG A 57 -23.54 13.36 4.29
C ARG A 57 -23.76 14.33 5.43
N VAL A 58 -23.91 13.81 6.66
CA VAL A 58 -24.11 14.62 7.88
C VAL A 58 -22.78 15.00 8.52
N ALA A 59 -21.89 14.03 8.72
CA ALA A 59 -20.60 14.22 9.37
C ALA A 59 -19.50 14.77 8.45
N GLY A 60 -19.82 14.97 7.17
CA GLY A 60 -18.93 15.45 6.10
C GLY A 60 -18.23 14.32 5.35
N ARG A 61 -17.95 14.57 4.06
CA ARG A 61 -17.33 13.58 3.17
C ARG A 61 -15.92 13.22 3.60
N ILE A 62 -15.48 12.03 3.23
CA ILE A 62 -14.08 11.59 3.32
C ILE A 62 -13.33 12.19 2.12
N PRO A 63 -12.49 13.24 2.27
CA PRO A 63 -11.86 13.90 1.12
C PRO A 63 -10.86 12.96 0.45
N LEU A 64 -10.74 13.05 -0.88
CA LEU A 64 -9.74 12.29 -1.63
C LEU A 64 -8.35 12.92 -1.39
N PRO A 65 -7.35 12.20 -0.85
CA PRO A 65 -5.99 12.71 -0.67
C PRO A 65 -5.30 13.05 -2.00
N PRO A 66 -4.26 13.91 -2.00
CA PRO A 66 -3.39 14.06 -3.17
C PRO A 66 -2.86 12.72 -3.66
N ARG A 67 -2.63 12.58 -4.98
CA ARG A 67 -2.27 11.27 -5.57
C ARG A 67 -1.01 10.68 -4.96
N PHE A 68 0.00 11.50 -4.66
CA PHE A 68 1.26 11.06 -4.05
C PHE A 68 1.06 10.40 -2.68
N ALA A 69 -0.03 10.70 -1.96
CA ALA A 69 -0.31 10.09 -0.67
C ALA A 69 -0.52 8.58 -0.76
N PHE A 70 -0.95 8.08 -1.94
CA PHE A 70 -1.07 6.65 -2.21
C PHE A 70 0.27 6.00 -2.58
N GLY A 71 1.35 6.76 -2.71
CA GLY A 71 2.70 6.25 -2.90
C GLY A 71 3.30 5.60 -1.65
N ALA A 72 4.62 5.41 -1.68
CA ALA A 72 5.38 4.95 -0.52
C ALA A 72 5.96 6.13 0.26
N TRP A 73 5.89 6.03 1.59
CA TRP A 73 6.39 7.02 2.51
C TRP A 73 7.52 6.40 3.33
N TRP A 74 8.64 7.11 3.41
CA TRP A 74 9.75 6.74 4.27
C TRP A 74 9.78 7.65 5.49
N SER A 75 9.91 7.05 6.66
CA SER A 75 10.07 7.76 7.93
C SER A 75 10.90 6.92 8.89
N ARG A 76 11.57 7.58 9.83
CA ARG A 76 12.22 6.98 11.00
C ARG A 76 12.57 8.10 11.97
N TYR A 77 12.31 7.89 13.26
CA TYR A 77 12.83 8.79 14.28
C TYR A 77 14.33 8.58 14.42
N TRP A 78 15.11 9.50 13.87
CA TRP A 78 16.56 9.51 13.93
C TRP A 78 17.11 10.90 13.63
N ALA A 79 18.28 11.21 14.19
CA ALA A 79 18.97 12.47 13.99
C ALA A 79 19.77 12.46 12.68
N TYR A 80 19.08 12.36 11.55
CA TYR A 80 19.71 12.40 10.24
C TYR A 80 20.14 13.82 9.88
N SER A 81 21.35 13.96 9.35
CA SER A 81 21.76 15.13 8.59
C SER A 81 21.07 15.17 7.22
N ASP A 82 21.02 16.35 6.60
CA ASP A 82 20.56 16.53 5.22
C ASP A 82 21.27 15.58 4.24
N GLN A 83 22.60 15.43 4.35
CA GLN A 83 23.37 14.53 3.48
C GLN A 83 23.00 13.05 3.69
N GLU A 84 22.80 12.59 4.92
CA GLU A 84 22.36 11.21 5.16
C GLU A 84 20.96 10.94 4.59
N ILE A 85 20.07 11.94 4.62
CA ILE A 85 18.76 11.85 3.97
C ILE A 85 18.93 11.73 2.45
N LEU A 86 19.77 12.57 1.84
CA LEU A 86 20.06 12.50 0.41
C LEU A 86 20.68 11.16 0.00
N ASP A 87 21.54 10.57 0.84
CA ASP A 87 22.12 9.24 0.60
C ASP A 87 21.05 8.14 0.66
N ILE A 88 20.06 8.25 1.55
CA ILE A 88 18.90 7.34 1.59
C ILE A 88 18.09 7.44 0.29
N ILE A 89 17.81 8.67 -0.17
CA ILE A 89 17.06 8.92 -1.41
C ILE A 89 17.82 8.37 -2.62
N HIS A 90 19.13 8.60 -2.68
CA HIS A 90 19.97 8.02 -3.71
C HIS A 90 19.92 6.49 -3.68
N GLY A 91 19.94 5.87 -2.50
CA GLY A 91 19.75 4.43 -2.34
C GLY A 91 18.42 3.92 -2.92
N PHE A 92 17.32 4.68 -2.80
CA PHE A 92 16.06 4.34 -3.48
C PHE A 92 16.22 4.33 -5.01
N HIS A 93 16.91 5.33 -5.57
CA HIS A 93 17.18 5.42 -7.00
C HIS A 93 18.09 4.28 -7.50
N GLU A 94 19.23 4.04 -6.84
CA GLU A 94 20.17 2.96 -7.19
C GLU A 94 19.50 1.59 -7.19
N ASN A 95 18.56 1.39 -6.27
CA ASN A 95 17.82 0.14 -6.14
C ASN A 95 16.52 0.12 -6.96
N SER A 96 16.26 1.12 -7.82
CA SER A 96 15.03 1.20 -8.65
C SER A 96 13.75 1.04 -7.82
N THR A 97 13.73 1.65 -6.63
CA THR A 97 12.62 1.57 -5.69
C THR A 97 11.94 2.92 -5.61
N PRO A 98 10.61 2.97 -5.76
CA PRO A 98 9.92 4.25 -5.78
C PRO A 98 9.64 4.83 -4.39
N LEU A 99 9.65 6.16 -4.28
CA LEU A 99 9.38 6.90 -3.06
C LEU A 99 8.65 8.22 -3.39
N ASP A 100 7.64 8.59 -2.60
CA ASP A 100 6.85 9.81 -2.80
C ASP A 100 6.98 10.77 -1.63
N VAL A 101 7.08 10.25 -0.41
CA VAL A 101 7.10 11.07 0.80
C VAL A 101 8.31 10.74 1.66
N PHE A 102 9.05 11.76 2.06
CA PHE A 102 10.05 11.67 3.11
C PHE A 102 9.55 12.44 4.35
N VAL A 103 9.37 11.74 5.47
CA VAL A 103 8.92 12.36 6.72
C VAL A 103 10.12 12.53 7.64
N ILE A 104 10.47 13.78 7.94
CA ILE A 104 11.56 14.14 8.84
C ILE A 104 11.01 14.29 10.25
N ASP A 105 11.57 13.50 11.16
CA ASP A 105 11.13 13.47 12.55
C ASP A 105 11.76 14.57 13.41
N MET A 106 11.51 14.55 14.72
CA MET A 106 11.86 15.52 15.78
C MET A 106 13.16 16.32 15.60
N ASP A 107 14.20 15.71 15.07
CA ASP A 107 15.54 16.31 14.99
C ASP A 107 15.67 17.41 13.92
N TRP A 108 14.63 17.65 13.10
CA TRP A 108 14.60 18.77 12.15
C TRP A 108 14.71 20.13 12.83
N HIS A 109 14.20 20.27 14.06
CA HIS A 109 14.28 21.49 14.86
C HIS A 109 15.27 21.35 16.03
N ILE A 110 15.59 22.48 16.69
CA ILE A 110 16.46 22.49 17.87
C ILE A 110 15.96 21.46 18.89
N ASN A 111 16.82 20.51 19.27
CA ASN A 111 16.45 19.37 20.10
C ASN A 111 17.02 19.47 21.53
N GLN A 112 16.69 18.47 22.35
CA GLN A 112 17.09 18.43 23.76
C GLN A 112 18.62 18.52 23.96
N GLU A 113 19.41 17.88 23.10
CA GLU A 113 20.87 17.86 23.26
C GLU A 113 21.48 19.27 23.13
N GLN A 114 20.95 20.08 22.20
CA GLN A 114 21.38 21.48 22.02
C GLN A 114 20.92 22.39 23.17
N LEU A 115 19.83 22.04 23.84
CA LEU A 115 19.23 22.85 24.92
C LEU A 115 19.60 22.35 26.32
N LYS A 116 20.32 21.24 26.45
CA LYS A 116 20.60 20.56 27.72
C LYS A 116 21.19 21.45 28.80
N ALA A 117 22.00 22.44 28.42
CA ALA A 117 22.58 23.41 29.35
C ALA A 117 21.53 24.33 30.02
N MET A 118 20.31 24.37 29.50
CA MET A 118 19.19 25.17 29.99
C MET A 118 18.28 24.43 30.99
N GLY A 119 18.52 23.13 31.23
CA GLY A 119 17.76 22.28 32.15
C GLY A 119 17.15 21.07 31.46
N GLU A 120 16.08 20.52 32.07
CA GLU A 120 15.35 19.36 31.54
C GLU A 120 13.97 19.72 30.96
N VAL A 121 13.32 20.75 31.51
CA VAL A 121 11.96 21.18 31.14
C VAL A 121 11.94 22.64 30.68
N ASP A 122 11.04 22.94 29.75
CA ASP A 122 10.80 24.29 29.25
C ASP A 122 9.81 25.08 30.14
N GLN A 123 9.51 26.32 29.76
CA GLN A 123 8.61 27.19 30.55
C GLN A 123 7.15 26.71 30.60
N SER A 124 6.75 25.77 29.74
CA SER A 124 5.43 25.13 29.76
C SER A 124 5.40 23.89 30.67
N GLY A 125 6.55 23.38 31.09
CA GLY A 125 6.67 22.18 31.91
C GLY A 125 6.87 20.87 31.12
N HIS A 126 6.99 20.95 29.80
CA HIS A 126 7.35 19.80 28.95
C HIS A 126 8.86 19.66 28.79
N ASN A 127 9.32 18.51 28.29
CA ASN A 127 10.73 18.26 28.03
C ASN A 127 11.30 19.28 27.02
N LEU A 128 12.48 19.83 27.32
CA LEU A 128 13.18 20.77 26.44
C LEU A 128 13.45 20.16 25.07
N GLY A 129 13.17 20.95 24.02
CA GLY A 129 13.39 20.53 22.64
C GLY A 129 12.41 19.48 22.14
N TRP A 130 11.28 19.26 22.82
CA TRP A 130 10.18 18.43 22.32
C TRP A 130 9.27 19.18 21.35
N SER A 131 9.09 20.49 21.56
CA SER A 131 8.48 21.39 20.57
C SER A 131 9.57 22.27 19.96
N GLY A 132 9.49 22.53 18.65
CA GLY A 132 10.35 23.50 18.00
C GLY A 132 9.82 23.98 16.66
N TYR A 133 10.28 25.16 16.25
CA TYR A 133 9.94 25.80 14.96
C TYR A 133 11.19 26.33 14.23
N THR A 134 12.37 26.16 14.83
CA THR A 134 13.66 26.62 14.31
C THR A 134 14.46 25.43 13.84
N TRP A 135 14.82 25.44 12.54
CA TRP A 135 15.70 24.42 11.95
C TRP A 135 16.96 24.18 12.78
N ASN A 136 17.26 22.91 13.02
CA ASN A 136 18.53 22.48 13.58
C ASN A 136 19.64 22.62 12.53
N LYS A 137 20.32 23.77 12.55
CA LYS A 137 21.40 24.08 11.60
C LYS A 137 22.65 23.19 11.70
N LEU A 138 22.75 22.32 12.71
CA LEU A 138 23.81 21.31 12.77
C LEU A 138 23.53 20.13 11.83
N LEU A 139 22.25 19.76 11.67
CA LEU A 139 21.81 18.67 10.80
C LEU A 139 21.36 19.20 9.42
N PHE A 140 20.83 20.42 9.37
CA PHE A 140 20.32 21.09 8.17
C PHE A 140 20.97 22.48 8.03
N PRO A 141 22.26 22.57 7.68
CA PRO A 141 22.95 23.85 7.48
C PRO A 141 22.23 24.76 6.49
N ASP A 142 21.75 24.21 5.37
CA ASP A 142 20.98 24.91 4.34
C ASP A 142 19.66 24.17 4.00
N PRO A 143 18.59 24.39 4.79
CA PRO A 143 17.29 23.76 4.57
C PRO A 143 16.65 24.14 3.23
N ASP A 144 16.88 25.35 2.72
CA ASP A 144 16.27 25.79 1.45
C ASP A 144 16.86 24.95 0.30
N GLN A 145 18.19 24.83 0.23
CA GLN A 145 18.85 23.98 -0.77
C GLN A 145 18.46 22.50 -0.61
N PHE A 146 18.36 22.01 0.62
CA PHE A 146 17.96 20.63 0.89
C PHE A 146 16.53 20.34 0.41
N LEU A 147 15.57 21.22 0.71
CA LEU A 147 14.18 21.07 0.28
C LEU A 147 14.04 21.16 -1.25
N ASP A 148 14.76 22.09 -1.89
CA ASP A 148 14.84 22.19 -3.35
C ASP A 148 15.32 20.87 -3.97
N GLN A 149 16.33 20.23 -3.37
CA GLN A 149 16.83 18.93 -3.82
C GLN A 149 15.79 17.81 -3.67
N LEU A 150 15.09 17.73 -2.52
CA LEU A 150 14.01 16.76 -2.32
C LEU A 150 12.92 16.89 -3.39
N HIS A 151 12.52 18.12 -3.70
CA HIS A 151 11.51 18.40 -4.73
C HIS A 151 12.01 18.12 -6.14
N ALA A 152 13.29 18.37 -6.43
CA ALA A 152 13.92 18.01 -7.70
C ALA A 152 13.92 16.48 -7.92
N ASP A 153 14.06 15.70 -6.85
CA ASP A 153 13.92 14.24 -6.86
C ASP A 153 12.45 13.76 -6.89
N GLY A 154 11.49 14.68 -6.94
CA GLY A 154 10.05 14.39 -7.06
C GLY A 154 9.36 14.06 -5.74
N LEU A 155 10.03 14.26 -4.60
CA LEU A 155 9.50 13.94 -3.29
C LEU A 155 8.61 15.04 -2.72
N LYS A 156 7.76 14.63 -1.80
CA LYS A 156 7.01 15.46 -0.88
C LYS A 156 7.59 15.31 0.51
N THR A 157 7.61 16.39 1.27
CA THR A 157 8.26 16.40 2.58
C THR A 157 7.32 16.89 3.67
N SER A 158 7.43 16.25 4.83
CA SER A 158 6.64 16.54 6.02
C SER A 158 7.55 16.56 7.24
N LEU A 159 7.23 17.44 8.18
CA LEU A 159 7.91 17.54 9.47
C LEU A 159 7.01 17.00 10.59
N ASN A 160 7.59 16.27 11.53
CA ASN A 160 6.93 15.94 12.80
C ASN A 160 6.79 17.21 13.66
N LEU A 161 5.62 17.41 14.25
CA LEU A 161 5.32 18.54 15.11
C LEU A 161 4.58 18.12 16.38
N HIS A 162 5.14 18.53 17.53
CA HIS A 162 4.48 18.52 18.82
C HIS A 162 4.37 19.96 19.36
N PRO A 163 3.26 20.68 19.13
CA PRO A 163 3.25 22.13 19.39
C PRO A 163 2.96 22.54 20.85
N ALA A 164 2.82 21.57 21.77
CA ALA A 164 2.29 21.78 23.12
C ALA A 164 3.09 22.76 23.99
N SER A 165 4.42 22.91 23.80
CA SER A 165 5.22 23.85 24.59
C SER A 165 5.05 25.32 24.20
N GLY A 166 4.21 25.62 23.21
CA GLY A 166 4.06 26.96 22.66
C GLY A 166 5.35 27.43 21.98
N VAL A 167 5.61 28.74 21.99
CA VAL A 167 6.81 29.31 21.34
C VAL A 167 7.78 29.81 22.40
N GLN A 168 8.94 29.14 22.48
CA GLN A 168 9.94 29.38 23.50
C GLN A 168 10.96 30.46 23.09
N PRO A 169 11.65 31.14 24.03
CA PRO A 169 12.48 32.31 23.72
C PRO A 169 13.72 32.06 22.84
N TRP A 170 14.16 30.81 22.70
CA TRP A 170 15.27 30.42 21.83
C TRP A 170 14.85 30.23 20.37
N GLU A 171 13.54 30.14 20.09
CA GLU A 171 13.05 29.99 18.73
C GLU A 171 13.32 31.28 17.92
N ALA A 172 13.76 31.14 16.68
CA ALA A 172 14.04 32.27 15.80
C ALA A 172 12.79 33.15 15.57
N GLN A 173 11.61 32.53 15.56
CA GLN A 173 10.32 33.18 15.35
C GLN A 173 9.72 33.77 16.64
N TYR A 174 10.29 33.48 17.82
CA TYR A 174 9.74 33.94 19.10
C TYR A 174 9.54 35.46 19.19
N PRO A 175 10.49 36.33 18.79
CA PRO A 175 10.28 37.77 18.91
C PRO A 175 9.07 38.27 18.11
N ALA A 176 8.79 37.66 16.94
CA ALA A 176 7.63 38.00 16.13
C ALA A 176 6.33 37.48 16.78
N MET A 177 6.33 36.21 17.23
CA MET A 177 5.17 35.60 17.88
C MET A 177 4.82 36.30 19.21
N ALA A 178 5.81 36.61 20.04
CA ALA A 178 5.62 37.29 21.32
C ALA A 178 4.99 38.68 21.10
N ARG A 179 5.51 39.49 20.17
CA ARG A 179 4.91 40.79 19.82
C ARG A 179 3.48 40.64 19.31
N ALA A 180 3.24 39.67 18.43
CA ALA A 180 1.90 39.41 17.89
C ALA A 180 0.90 39.04 19.00
N MET A 181 1.36 38.36 20.06
CA MET A 181 0.58 37.98 21.22
C MET A 181 0.61 39.01 22.37
N GLY A 182 1.28 40.15 22.22
CA GLY A 182 1.34 41.21 23.23
C GLY A 182 2.30 40.92 24.40
N ILE A 183 3.27 40.04 24.20
CA ILE A 183 4.36 39.74 25.14
C ILE A 183 5.60 40.51 24.69
N ASP A 184 6.24 41.23 25.60
CA ASP A 184 7.54 41.87 25.34
C ASP A 184 8.63 40.81 25.19
N PRO A 185 9.25 40.64 24.00
CA PRO A 185 10.30 39.64 23.79
C PRO A 185 11.48 39.78 24.74
N ALA A 186 11.79 40.99 25.24
CA ALA A 186 12.90 41.23 26.15
C ALA A 186 12.74 40.51 27.50
N THR A 187 11.50 40.21 27.90
CA THR A 187 11.19 39.46 29.13
C THR A 187 11.57 37.98 29.04
N LYS A 188 11.79 37.45 27.82
CA LYS A 188 12.00 36.02 27.55
C LYS A 188 10.91 35.12 28.14
N LYS A 189 9.68 35.62 28.29
CA LYS A 189 8.52 34.81 28.67
C LYS A 189 7.97 34.10 27.44
N TYR A 190 7.91 32.77 27.45
CA TYR A 190 7.35 32.00 26.34
C TYR A 190 5.91 32.42 25.98
N VAL A 191 5.52 32.15 24.75
CA VAL A 191 4.13 32.32 24.28
C VAL A 191 3.39 31.00 24.50
N PRO A 192 2.46 30.90 25.46
CA PRO A 192 1.78 29.65 25.77
C PRO A 192 0.94 29.15 24.60
N PHE A 193 0.95 27.83 24.38
CA PHE A 193 0.12 27.21 23.35
C PHE A 193 -1.37 27.37 23.69
N ASP A 194 -2.16 27.79 22.70
CA ASP A 194 -3.61 27.84 22.80
C ASP A 194 -4.24 27.83 21.41
N ILE A 195 -4.33 26.64 20.81
CA ILE A 195 -4.89 26.51 19.47
C ILE A 195 -6.39 26.84 19.39
N THR A 196 -7.08 26.96 20.53
CA THR A 196 -8.48 27.40 20.61
C THR A 196 -8.64 28.92 20.64
N ASP A 197 -7.57 29.67 20.90
CA ASP A 197 -7.53 31.11 20.72
C ASP A 197 -7.28 31.45 19.25
N LYS A 198 -8.26 32.13 18.61
CA LYS A 198 -8.21 32.44 17.17
C LYS A 198 -7.04 33.33 16.79
N LYS A 199 -6.63 34.24 17.68
CA LYS A 199 -5.49 35.14 17.45
C LYS A 199 -4.18 34.34 17.49
N TYR A 200 -4.04 33.45 18.47
CA TYR A 200 -2.91 32.53 18.55
C TYR A 200 -2.85 31.64 17.30
N ALA A 201 -3.95 30.96 16.92
CA ALA A 201 -3.98 30.07 15.76
C ALA A 201 -3.65 30.78 14.44
N THR A 202 -4.15 32.01 14.26
CA THR A 202 -3.82 32.83 13.08
C THR A 202 -2.33 33.16 13.02
N ASN A 203 -1.74 33.56 14.15
CA ASN A 203 -0.32 33.86 14.22
C ASN A 203 0.56 32.60 14.12
N TYR A 204 0.09 31.49 14.69
CA TYR A 204 0.71 30.18 14.61
C TYR A 204 0.86 29.72 13.15
N MET A 205 -0.17 29.89 12.31
CA MET A 205 -0.05 29.62 10.88
C MET A 205 0.87 30.62 10.18
N ASN A 206 0.57 31.92 10.30
CA ASN A 206 1.27 32.95 9.53
C ASN A 206 2.76 33.10 9.86
N ILE A 207 3.13 32.92 11.12
CA ILE A 207 4.50 33.20 11.62
C ILE A 207 5.33 31.91 11.69
N LEU A 208 4.71 30.76 11.98
CA LEU A 208 5.46 29.52 12.19
C LEU A 208 5.34 28.55 11.00
N HIS A 209 4.16 28.37 10.40
CA HIS A 209 3.93 27.31 9.40
C HIS A 209 4.07 27.81 7.98
N HIS A 210 3.36 28.87 7.57
CA HIS A 210 3.42 29.40 6.22
C HIS A 210 4.83 29.74 5.74
N PRO A 211 5.77 30.25 6.57
CA PRO A 211 7.14 30.41 6.14
C PRO A 211 7.82 29.09 5.78
N LEU A 212 7.65 28.05 6.59
CA LEU A 212 8.22 26.72 6.34
C LEU A 212 7.55 26.05 5.12
N GLU A 213 6.26 26.24 4.93
CA GLU A 213 5.55 25.76 3.74
C GLU A 213 6.02 26.47 2.45
N LYS A 214 6.31 27.78 2.53
CA LYS A 214 6.91 28.53 1.42
C LYS A 214 8.35 28.10 1.12
N GLN A 215 9.08 27.58 2.11
CA GLN A 215 10.41 26.99 1.90
C GLN A 215 10.34 25.63 1.20
N GLY A 216 9.22 24.91 1.31
CA GLY A 216 9.03 23.64 0.63
C GLY A 216 8.39 22.52 1.46
N ILE A 217 7.96 22.79 2.70
CA ILE A 217 7.20 21.79 3.47
C ILE A 217 5.81 21.61 2.84
N ASP A 218 5.48 20.39 2.39
CA ASP A 218 4.26 20.12 1.63
C ASP A 218 3.05 19.87 2.53
N PHE A 219 3.26 19.26 3.70
CA PHE A 219 2.23 19.01 4.72
C PHE A 219 2.85 18.69 6.09
N TRP A 220 2.01 18.46 7.10
CA TRP A 220 2.44 18.32 8.49
C TRP A 220 2.07 16.97 9.10
N TRP A 221 3.02 16.38 9.84
CA TRP A 221 2.75 15.34 10.82
C TRP A 221 2.53 15.99 12.17
N LEU A 222 1.27 16.13 12.56
CA LEU A 222 0.89 16.59 13.88
C LEU A 222 0.95 15.36 14.78
N ASP A 223 1.80 15.29 15.80
CA ASP A 223 1.91 14.10 16.65
C ASP A 223 1.42 14.39 18.08
N TRP A 224 0.19 14.88 18.20
CA TRP A 224 -0.34 15.32 19.49
C TRP A 224 -0.54 14.15 20.47
N GLN A 225 0.13 14.21 21.62
CA GLN A 225 0.01 13.25 22.72
C GLN A 225 0.19 13.85 24.12
N GLN A 226 0.34 15.18 24.23
CA GLN A 226 0.76 15.86 25.45
C GLN A 226 -0.38 16.08 26.44
N GLU A 227 -1.52 16.56 25.94
CA GLU A 227 -2.64 16.93 26.80
C GLU A 227 -3.96 16.33 26.28
N PRO A 228 -4.83 15.83 27.16
CA PRO A 228 -6.11 15.24 26.76
C PRO A 228 -7.18 16.29 26.42
N THR A 229 -6.97 17.55 26.78
CA THR A 229 -7.97 18.62 26.69
C THR A 229 -7.35 19.92 26.23
N THR A 230 -8.14 20.78 25.58
CA THR A 230 -7.74 22.18 25.33
C THR A 230 -8.24 23.10 26.44
N LYS A 231 -7.92 24.40 26.36
CA LYS A 231 -8.48 25.42 27.26
C LYS A 231 -9.98 25.66 27.05
N LEU A 232 -10.54 25.21 25.91
CA LEU A 232 -11.98 25.22 25.68
C LEU A 232 -12.57 23.84 26.01
N ALA A 233 -13.40 23.80 27.05
CA ALA A 233 -14.01 22.55 27.53
C ALA A 233 -14.78 21.83 26.40
N GLY A 234 -14.59 20.51 26.29
CA GLY A 234 -15.25 19.66 25.29
C GLY A 234 -14.61 19.64 23.90
N VAL A 235 -13.58 20.45 23.65
CA VAL A 235 -12.80 20.39 22.39
C VAL A 235 -11.69 19.34 22.52
N ASN A 236 -11.70 18.35 21.64
CA ASN A 236 -10.61 17.41 21.49
C ASN A 236 -9.43 18.09 20.75
N PRO A 237 -8.21 18.10 21.33
CA PRO A 237 -7.07 18.81 20.75
C PRO A 237 -6.67 18.27 19.37
N THR A 238 -6.63 16.95 19.21
CA THR A 238 -6.29 16.28 17.95
C THR A 238 -7.28 16.65 16.84
N TRP A 239 -8.58 16.59 17.14
CA TRP A 239 -9.62 16.97 16.19
C TRP A 239 -9.52 18.44 15.79
N TRP A 240 -9.27 19.32 16.74
CA TRP A 240 -9.22 20.76 16.50
C TRP A 240 -7.98 21.16 15.71
N LEU A 241 -6.81 20.61 16.03
CA LEU A 241 -5.59 20.80 15.25
C LEU A 241 -5.80 20.39 13.80
N ASN A 242 -6.41 19.22 13.57
CA ASN A 242 -6.77 18.77 12.23
C ASN A 242 -7.67 19.77 11.50
N TYR A 243 -8.72 20.27 12.15
CA TYR A 243 -9.58 21.31 11.55
C TYR A 243 -8.78 22.56 11.19
N VAL A 244 -7.96 23.07 12.12
CA VAL A 244 -7.21 24.32 11.95
C VAL A 244 -6.23 24.20 10.77
N HIS A 245 -5.37 23.17 10.73
CA HIS A 245 -4.41 23.00 9.64
C HIS A 245 -5.09 22.65 8.31
N PHE A 246 -6.09 21.76 8.32
CA PHE A 246 -6.72 21.30 7.07
C PHE A 246 -7.50 22.44 6.39
N THR A 247 -8.27 23.20 7.15
CA THR A 247 -9.03 24.34 6.60
C THR A 247 -8.13 25.50 6.20
N ASP A 248 -6.96 25.65 6.82
CA ASP A 248 -5.98 26.64 6.40
C ASP A 248 -5.42 26.34 5.01
N GLN A 249 -4.99 25.10 4.76
CA GLN A 249 -4.60 24.65 3.43
C GLN A 249 -5.73 24.83 2.39
N GLN A 250 -7.00 24.59 2.76
CA GLN A 250 -8.13 24.84 1.86
C GLN A 250 -8.27 26.32 1.48
N ARG A 251 -8.08 27.23 2.43
CA ARG A 251 -8.14 28.69 2.17
C ARG A 251 -6.99 29.16 1.31
N GLU A 252 -5.84 28.49 1.36
CA GLU A 252 -4.72 28.71 0.44
C GLU A 252 -4.94 28.08 -0.95
N GLY A 253 -6.06 27.38 -1.16
CA GLY A 253 -6.38 26.73 -2.44
C GLY A 253 -5.64 25.41 -2.67
N LYS A 254 -4.97 24.88 -1.65
CA LYS A 254 -4.28 23.59 -1.69
C LYS A 254 -5.29 22.45 -1.59
N ARG A 255 -4.95 21.27 -2.12
CA ARG A 255 -5.62 20.03 -1.74
C ARG A 255 -5.03 19.56 -0.42
N PRO A 256 -5.79 19.62 0.68
CA PRO A 256 -5.18 19.44 1.98
C PRO A 256 -4.77 17.98 2.23
N LEU A 257 -3.68 17.84 2.97
CA LEU A 257 -3.23 16.60 3.56
C LEU A 257 -2.67 16.90 4.95
N LEU A 258 -2.92 16.01 5.90
CA LEU A 258 -2.29 15.99 7.21
C LEU A 258 -1.84 14.57 7.52
N PHE A 259 -1.10 14.40 8.59
CA PHE A 259 -0.84 13.10 9.19
C PHE A 259 -0.94 13.25 10.71
N HIS A 260 -1.89 12.57 11.36
CA HIS A 260 -2.14 12.74 12.79
C HIS A 260 -2.65 11.46 13.46
N ARG A 261 -2.71 11.46 14.78
CA ARG A 261 -3.35 10.43 15.60
C ARG A 261 -4.87 10.54 15.53
N TRP A 262 -5.57 9.54 16.07
CA TRP A 262 -7.03 9.50 16.11
C TRP A 262 -7.65 10.67 16.88
N GLY A 263 -8.45 11.49 16.19
CA GLY A 263 -9.17 12.63 16.79
C GLY A 263 -10.63 12.36 17.21
N GLY A 264 -11.13 11.13 17.08
CA GLY A 264 -12.54 10.80 17.36
C GLY A 264 -13.44 10.89 16.12
N LEU A 265 -14.75 10.67 16.32
CA LEU A 265 -15.75 10.70 15.25
C LEU A 265 -15.76 12.04 14.50
N GLY A 266 -15.95 11.99 13.18
CA GLY A 266 -15.92 13.15 12.31
C GLY A 266 -14.52 13.62 11.92
N ASN A 267 -13.46 12.97 12.43
CA ASN A 267 -12.07 13.26 12.06
C ASN A 267 -11.69 12.70 10.68
N HIS A 268 -12.49 11.79 10.09
CA HIS A 268 -12.30 11.31 8.71
C HIS A 268 -12.38 12.41 7.64
N ARG A 269 -12.79 13.62 8.02
CA ARG A 269 -12.69 14.81 7.19
C ARG A 269 -11.25 15.31 7.00
N TYR A 270 -10.33 14.88 7.85
CA TYR A 270 -8.97 15.41 7.94
C TYR A 270 -7.97 14.26 7.92
N GLN A 271 -7.77 13.73 6.72
CA GLN A 271 -6.87 12.60 6.48
C GLN A 271 -5.42 13.06 6.56
N ILE A 272 -4.47 12.22 6.96
CA ILE A 272 -4.45 10.78 7.23
C ILE A 272 -4.36 10.53 8.74
N GLY A 273 -4.88 9.38 9.20
CA GLY A 273 -4.73 8.95 10.60
C GLY A 273 -3.73 7.82 10.79
N PHE A 274 -3.27 7.68 12.03
CA PHE A 274 -2.19 6.78 12.42
C PHE A 274 -2.55 5.94 13.67
N SER A 275 -2.12 4.67 13.68
CA SER A 275 -2.30 3.74 14.79
C SER A 275 -1.47 4.02 16.04
N GLY A 276 -0.48 4.92 16.00
CA GLY A 276 0.47 5.08 17.09
C GLY A 276 1.55 3.99 17.13
N ASP A 277 2.23 3.93 18.27
CA ASP A 277 3.53 3.31 18.44
C ASP A 277 3.44 1.80 18.64
N THR A 278 3.33 1.07 17.52
CA THR A 278 3.17 -0.40 17.53
C THR A 278 4.45 -1.15 17.91
N VAL A 279 4.34 -2.30 18.57
CA VAL A 279 5.52 -3.12 18.91
C VAL A 279 5.93 -3.97 17.69
N SER A 280 7.23 -4.11 17.44
CA SER A 280 7.78 -4.80 16.27
C SER A 280 7.74 -6.34 16.42
N VAL A 281 6.54 -6.94 16.55
CA VAL A 281 6.33 -8.39 16.75
C VAL A 281 5.17 -8.93 15.89
N TRP A 282 5.15 -10.24 15.64
CA TRP A 282 4.11 -10.92 14.85
C TRP A 282 2.69 -10.67 15.38
N ASP A 283 2.47 -10.69 16.69
CA ASP A 283 1.14 -10.41 17.27
C ASP A 283 0.63 -9.00 16.94
N SER A 284 1.54 -8.03 16.81
CA SER A 284 1.18 -6.68 16.36
C SER A 284 0.82 -6.67 14.88
N LEU A 285 1.60 -7.33 14.02
CA LEU A 285 1.24 -7.49 12.61
C LEU A 285 -0.11 -8.20 12.44
N ALA A 286 -0.38 -9.27 13.21
CA ALA A 286 -1.62 -10.03 13.17
C ALA A 286 -2.85 -9.24 13.65
N PHE A 287 -2.67 -8.10 14.33
CA PHE A 287 -3.74 -7.22 14.75
C PHE A 287 -4.08 -6.14 13.70
N GLN A 288 -3.11 -5.72 12.89
CA GLN A 288 -3.27 -4.54 12.02
C GLN A 288 -4.28 -4.68 10.89
N PRO A 289 -4.40 -5.82 10.17
CA PRO A 289 -5.44 -5.99 9.15
C PRO A 289 -6.85 -5.76 9.71
N TRP A 290 -7.16 -6.40 10.85
CA TRP A 290 -8.42 -6.23 11.56
C TRP A 290 -8.66 -4.77 11.99
N PHE A 291 -7.63 -4.16 12.58
CA PHE A 291 -7.72 -2.79 13.07
C PHE A 291 -7.96 -1.79 11.92
N THR A 292 -7.27 -1.97 10.79
CA THR A 292 -7.45 -1.14 9.60
C THR A 292 -8.83 -1.32 9.00
N ALA A 293 -9.30 -2.56 8.86
CA ALA A 293 -10.63 -2.84 8.33
C ALA A 293 -11.74 -2.26 9.23
N THR A 294 -11.58 -2.35 10.55
CA THR A 294 -12.59 -1.81 11.49
C THR A 294 -12.56 -0.29 11.60
N ALA A 295 -11.45 0.39 11.29
CA ALA A 295 -11.41 1.85 11.20
C ALA A 295 -12.38 2.41 10.14
N ALA A 296 -12.70 1.62 9.10
CA ALA A 296 -13.71 1.96 8.10
C ALA A 296 -15.11 2.19 8.70
N ASN A 297 -15.44 1.54 9.84
CA ASN A 297 -16.75 1.67 10.52
C ASN A 297 -17.06 3.08 11.01
N VAL A 298 -16.02 3.91 11.15
CA VAL A 298 -16.15 5.30 11.57
C VAL A 298 -15.78 6.28 10.45
N GLY A 299 -15.81 5.80 9.20
CA GLY A 299 -15.51 6.58 7.99
C GLY A 299 -14.01 6.80 7.78
N TYR A 300 -13.15 6.20 8.58
CA TYR A 300 -11.72 6.51 8.57
C TYR A 300 -10.97 5.66 7.55
N ALA A 301 -11.12 6.01 6.28
CA ALA A 301 -10.67 5.20 5.15
C ALA A 301 -9.17 5.24 4.86
N TYR A 302 -8.46 6.29 5.29
CA TYR A 302 -7.02 6.45 5.06
C TYR A 302 -6.27 6.31 6.38
N TRP A 303 -6.10 5.06 6.79
CA TRP A 303 -5.37 4.69 7.99
C TRP A 303 -3.93 4.28 7.65
N SER A 304 -2.99 4.73 8.46
CA SER A 304 -1.56 4.43 8.38
C SER A 304 -1.11 3.68 9.63
N HIS A 305 -0.10 2.84 9.44
CA HIS A 305 0.64 2.14 10.49
C HIS A 305 2.11 2.49 10.38
N ASP A 306 2.88 2.22 11.44
CA ASP A 306 4.34 2.14 11.34
C ASP A 306 4.67 0.80 10.70
N ILE A 307 4.79 0.77 9.38
CA ILE A 307 5.10 -0.46 8.66
C ILE A 307 6.50 -0.93 9.06
N GLY A 308 6.56 -2.11 9.69
CA GLY A 308 7.74 -2.69 10.33
C GLY A 308 7.81 -2.54 11.85
N GLY A 309 6.88 -1.80 12.46
CA GLY A 309 6.79 -1.57 13.91
C GLY A 309 7.54 -0.33 14.41
N HIS A 310 7.10 0.21 15.54
CA HIS A 310 7.64 1.41 16.18
C HIS A 310 8.69 1.09 17.23
N MET A 311 8.30 0.29 18.22
CA MET A 311 9.03 0.17 19.49
C MET A 311 10.38 -0.55 19.28
N PRO A 312 11.40 -0.21 20.11
CA PRO A 312 12.74 -0.77 19.95
C PRO A 312 12.76 -2.29 20.02
N GLY A 313 13.59 -2.90 19.18
CA GLY A 313 13.75 -4.34 19.02
C GLY A 313 14.36 -4.66 17.65
N ALA A 314 15.05 -5.80 17.54
CA ALA A 314 15.50 -6.30 16.26
C ALA A 314 14.30 -6.69 15.40
N VAL A 315 14.22 -6.16 14.18
CA VAL A 315 13.15 -6.52 13.24
C VAL A 315 13.68 -7.58 12.29
N GLU A 316 13.27 -8.82 12.52
CA GLU A 316 13.62 -9.96 11.66
C GLU A 316 13.24 -9.68 10.19
N PRO A 317 14.08 -10.06 9.20
CA PRO A 317 13.83 -9.79 7.78
C PRO A 317 12.47 -10.28 7.28
N GLU A 318 12.03 -11.45 7.75
CA GLU A 318 10.74 -12.03 7.40
C GLU A 318 9.57 -11.18 7.91
N LEU A 319 9.60 -10.81 9.19
CA LEU A 319 8.56 -9.98 9.81
C LEU A 319 8.44 -8.64 9.10
N TYR A 320 9.56 -7.97 8.81
CA TYR A 320 9.55 -6.70 8.08
C TYR A 320 8.95 -6.87 6.67
N THR A 321 9.34 -7.93 5.97
CA THR A 321 8.85 -8.22 4.63
C THR A 321 7.34 -8.46 4.61
N ARG A 322 6.80 -9.25 5.54
CA ARG A 322 5.35 -9.47 5.66
C ARG A 322 4.60 -8.17 6.00
N TRP A 323 5.19 -7.30 6.81
CA TRP A 323 4.60 -6.00 7.13
C TRP A 323 4.54 -5.08 5.90
N VAL A 324 5.59 -5.05 5.08
CA VAL A 324 5.61 -4.27 3.83
C VAL A 324 4.64 -4.84 2.80
N GLN A 325 4.48 -6.16 2.73
CA GLN A 325 3.45 -6.82 1.92
C GLN A 325 2.05 -6.41 2.35
N PHE A 326 1.76 -6.41 3.65
CA PHE A 326 0.51 -5.82 4.18
C PHE A 326 0.38 -4.35 3.78
N GLY A 327 1.41 -3.53 4.00
CA GLY A 327 1.41 -2.10 3.67
C GLY A 327 1.14 -1.81 2.18
N THR A 328 1.57 -2.69 1.27
CA THR A 328 1.30 -2.59 -0.17
C THR A 328 -0.21 -2.56 -0.46
N PHE A 329 -0.98 -3.33 0.31
CA PHE A 329 -2.44 -3.44 0.25
C PHE A 329 -3.15 -2.71 1.42
N SER A 330 -2.48 -1.74 2.06
CA SER A 330 -3.08 -0.84 3.05
C SER A 330 -3.42 0.51 2.44
N PRO A 331 -4.21 1.39 3.10
CA PRO A 331 -4.53 2.68 2.53
C PRO A 331 -3.29 3.55 2.32
N ILE A 332 -2.36 3.52 3.27
CA ILE A 332 -1.09 4.24 3.26
C ILE A 332 0.07 3.28 3.55
N LEU A 333 1.07 3.24 2.67
CA LEU A 333 2.33 2.52 2.87
C LEU A 333 3.37 3.48 3.46
N ARG A 334 3.49 3.51 4.79
CA ARG A 334 4.49 4.33 5.49
C ARG A 334 5.36 3.46 6.39
N THR A 335 6.64 3.38 6.05
CA THR A 335 7.62 2.76 6.95
C THR A 335 8.00 3.75 8.04
N HIS A 336 8.15 3.26 9.26
CA HIS A 336 8.57 4.08 10.40
C HIS A 336 9.11 3.20 11.53
N THR A 337 9.91 3.79 12.41
CA THR A 337 10.35 3.21 13.67
C THR A 337 10.97 4.28 14.56
N THR A 338 11.04 4.00 15.85
CA THR A 338 11.75 4.81 16.82
C THR A 338 13.27 4.79 16.60
N LYS A 339 14.00 5.56 17.40
CA LYS A 339 15.47 5.63 17.36
C LYS A 339 16.12 4.35 17.87
N ASN A 340 16.24 3.36 16.99
CA ASN A 340 16.87 2.07 17.28
C ASN A 340 17.76 1.59 16.11
N PRO A 341 19.07 1.36 16.30
CA PRO A 341 19.95 0.88 15.24
C PRO A 341 19.52 -0.48 14.65
N ASP A 342 18.87 -1.34 15.45
CA ASP A 342 18.45 -2.69 15.02
C ASP A 342 17.11 -2.71 14.26
N SER A 343 16.50 -1.54 14.04
CA SER A 343 15.26 -1.38 13.28
C SER A 343 15.54 -0.67 11.95
N GLU A 344 16.03 -1.44 10.97
CA GLU A 344 16.32 -0.94 9.62
C GLU A 344 15.04 -0.72 8.81
N ARG A 345 15.02 0.30 7.94
CA ARG A 345 13.90 0.62 7.03
C ARG A 345 14.31 0.72 5.57
N ARG A 346 15.61 0.88 5.29
CA ARG A 346 16.18 0.80 3.94
C ARG A 346 16.02 -0.63 3.44
N ILE A 347 15.22 -0.82 2.41
CA ILE A 347 14.84 -2.15 1.95
C ILE A 347 16.04 -2.94 1.39
N TRP A 348 17.04 -2.25 0.85
CA TRP A 348 18.26 -2.84 0.29
C TRP A 348 19.29 -3.24 1.34
N ALA A 349 19.09 -2.87 2.61
CA ALA A 349 19.96 -3.28 3.71
C ALA A 349 19.64 -4.70 4.22
N TYR A 350 18.52 -5.30 3.78
CA TYR A 350 18.14 -6.67 4.12
C TYR A 350 18.84 -7.69 3.19
N PRO A 351 19.15 -8.91 3.66
CA PRO A 351 19.74 -9.95 2.82
C PRO A 351 18.74 -10.45 1.77
N GLU A 352 19.23 -10.99 0.66
CA GLU A 352 18.38 -11.70 -0.30
C GLU A 352 17.81 -12.99 0.32
N PRO A 353 16.56 -13.38 -0.01
CA PRO A 353 15.68 -12.77 -1.03
C PRO A 353 14.84 -11.57 -0.54
N TYR A 354 14.96 -11.15 0.72
CA TYR A 354 14.05 -10.16 1.30
C TYR A 354 14.16 -8.78 0.62
N SER A 355 15.38 -8.33 0.31
CA SER A 355 15.61 -7.05 -0.40
C SER A 355 14.85 -6.97 -1.73
N SER A 356 14.96 -7.99 -2.58
CA SER A 356 14.26 -8.02 -3.87
C SER A 356 12.73 -8.09 -3.74
N ILE A 357 12.21 -8.79 -2.72
CA ILE A 357 10.77 -8.88 -2.43
C ILE A 357 10.23 -7.55 -1.91
N LEU A 358 10.94 -6.89 -0.99
CA LEU A 358 10.60 -5.56 -0.50
C LEU A 358 10.53 -4.56 -1.65
N ARG A 359 11.54 -4.55 -2.54
CA ARG A 359 11.55 -3.70 -3.73
C ARG A 359 10.35 -3.96 -4.63
N SER A 360 10.05 -5.23 -4.89
CA SER A 360 8.92 -5.63 -5.74
C SER A 360 7.57 -5.21 -5.14
N SER A 361 7.46 -5.23 -3.81
CA SER A 361 6.26 -4.77 -3.08
C SER A 361 6.04 -3.27 -3.26
N PHE A 362 7.10 -2.45 -3.14
CA PHE A 362 7.04 -1.02 -3.43
C PHE A 362 6.70 -0.77 -4.91
N GLN A 363 7.31 -1.49 -5.84
CA GLN A 363 6.99 -1.36 -7.27
C GLN A 363 5.53 -1.75 -7.59
N LEU A 364 4.99 -2.80 -6.96
CA LEU A 364 3.59 -3.20 -7.10
C LEU A 364 2.64 -2.12 -6.57
N ARG A 365 2.96 -1.49 -5.43
CA ARG A 365 2.20 -0.35 -4.90
C ARG A 365 2.05 0.76 -5.94
N TYR A 366 3.13 1.10 -6.63
CA TYR A 366 3.12 2.13 -7.67
C TYR A 366 2.42 1.67 -8.95
N ALA A 367 2.59 0.42 -9.35
CA ALA A 367 1.85 -0.15 -10.46
C ALA A 367 0.33 -0.05 -10.21
N LEU A 368 -0.13 -0.25 -8.97
CA LEU A 368 -1.55 -0.16 -8.58
C LEU A 368 -2.11 1.25 -8.44
N GLN A 369 -1.33 2.33 -8.62
CA GLN A 369 -1.83 3.69 -8.40
C GLN A 369 -3.12 4.04 -9.17
N PRO A 370 -3.31 3.68 -10.45
CA PRO A 370 -4.58 3.94 -11.14
C PRO A 370 -5.78 3.28 -10.47
N TYR A 371 -5.60 2.05 -9.93
CA TYR A 371 -6.61 1.35 -9.16
C TYR A 371 -6.86 2.04 -7.81
N LEU A 372 -5.81 2.25 -7.01
CA LEU A 372 -5.90 2.89 -5.69
C LEU A 372 -6.57 4.27 -5.75
N TYR A 373 -6.20 5.07 -6.74
CA TYR A 373 -6.75 6.41 -6.90
C TYR A 373 -8.22 6.39 -7.33
N THR A 374 -8.60 5.43 -8.17
CA THR A 374 -10.01 5.19 -8.54
C THR A 374 -10.84 4.74 -7.35
N GLU A 375 -10.32 3.83 -6.53
CA GLU A 375 -11.00 3.34 -5.33
C GLU A 375 -11.05 4.39 -4.20
N GLY A 376 -10.03 5.25 -4.11
CA GLY A 376 -10.06 6.45 -3.30
C GLY A 376 -11.19 7.39 -3.75
N ARG A 377 -11.32 7.64 -5.06
CA ARG A 377 -12.43 8.45 -5.59
C ARG A 377 -13.79 7.83 -5.27
N ARG A 378 -13.92 6.51 -5.41
CA ARG A 378 -15.14 5.78 -5.02
C ARG A 378 -15.47 6.00 -3.55
N THR A 379 -14.46 5.96 -2.67
CA THR A 379 -14.62 6.27 -1.24
C THR A 379 -15.18 7.67 -1.00
N TYR A 380 -14.69 8.69 -1.73
CA TYR A 380 -15.23 10.05 -1.66
C TYR A 380 -16.69 10.15 -2.13
N ASP A 381 -17.05 9.40 -3.18
CA ASP A 381 -18.39 9.43 -3.77
C ASP A 381 -19.43 8.69 -2.91
N THR A 382 -19.05 7.56 -2.30
CA THR A 382 -19.99 6.65 -1.61
C THR A 382 -19.93 6.70 -0.08
N GLY A 383 -18.82 7.19 0.50
CA GLY A 383 -18.57 7.10 1.94
C GLY A 383 -18.10 5.72 2.42
N VAL A 384 -17.91 4.76 1.52
CA VAL A 384 -17.45 3.40 1.83
C VAL A 384 -15.95 3.30 1.56
N ALA A 385 -15.15 3.01 2.60
CA ALA A 385 -13.71 2.85 2.46
C ALA A 385 -13.36 1.73 1.46
N PHE A 386 -12.32 1.95 0.65
CA PHE A 386 -11.85 0.92 -0.27
C PHE A 386 -11.23 -0.27 0.47
N LEU A 387 -10.46 -0.04 1.55
CA LEU A 387 -10.13 -1.10 2.49
C LEU A 387 -11.27 -1.21 3.52
N ARG A 388 -12.00 -2.32 3.51
CA ARG A 388 -13.19 -2.50 4.34
C ARG A 388 -13.38 -3.96 4.79
N PRO A 389 -14.08 -4.19 5.90
CA PRO A 389 -14.30 -5.53 6.40
C PRO A 389 -15.33 -6.27 5.54
N LEU A 390 -15.24 -7.61 5.53
CA LEU A 390 -16.09 -8.45 4.68
C LEU A 390 -17.58 -8.33 5.02
N TYR A 391 -17.92 -8.10 6.29
CA TYR A 391 -19.33 -8.00 6.71
C TYR A 391 -20.08 -6.79 6.11
N TYR A 392 -19.41 -5.86 5.42
CA TYR A 392 -20.10 -4.82 4.66
C TYR A 392 -20.86 -5.37 3.45
N ASP A 393 -20.33 -6.44 2.85
CA ASP A 393 -20.85 -7.04 1.64
C ASP A 393 -21.57 -8.37 1.93
N TRP A 394 -21.23 -9.05 3.05
CA TRP A 394 -21.85 -10.31 3.48
C TRP A 394 -22.27 -10.28 4.96
N PRO A 395 -23.21 -9.39 5.35
CA PRO A 395 -23.56 -9.18 6.76
C PRO A 395 -24.32 -10.34 7.41
N GLU A 396 -24.89 -11.26 6.62
CA GLU A 396 -25.62 -12.43 7.13
C GLU A 396 -24.69 -13.64 7.34
N GLU A 397 -23.45 -13.57 6.88
CA GLU A 397 -22.48 -14.66 6.98
C GLU A 397 -21.62 -14.47 8.23
N ASN A 398 -21.74 -15.35 9.22
CA ASN A 398 -20.95 -15.26 10.46
C ASN A 398 -19.43 -15.24 10.20
N ALA A 399 -18.99 -15.97 9.17
CA ALA A 399 -17.59 -16.03 8.75
C ALA A 399 -17.03 -14.63 8.39
N ALA A 400 -17.86 -13.73 7.84
CA ALA A 400 -17.45 -12.37 7.51
C ALA A 400 -17.05 -11.52 8.74
N TYR A 401 -17.50 -11.89 9.93
CA TYR A 401 -17.16 -11.23 11.20
C TYR A 401 -15.99 -11.90 11.91
N THR A 402 -15.81 -13.21 11.72
CA THR A 402 -14.75 -13.99 12.38
C THR A 402 -13.43 -13.99 11.61
N SER A 403 -13.46 -13.80 10.29
CA SER A 403 -12.29 -13.68 9.42
C SER A 403 -11.61 -12.31 9.56
N LYS A 404 -10.92 -12.12 10.68
CA LYS A 404 -10.37 -10.81 11.08
C LYS A 404 -9.22 -10.29 10.21
N ASN A 405 -8.45 -11.19 9.59
CA ASN A 405 -7.27 -10.86 8.80
C ASN A 405 -7.53 -10.88 7.29
N GLU A 406 -8.79 -10.76 6.92
CA GLU A 406 -9.26 -10.70 5.54
C GLU A 406 -10.07 -9.42 5.35
N TYR A 407 -9.87 -8.75 4.22
CA TYR A 407 -10.61 -7.54 3.91
C TYR A 407 -10.80 -7.40 2.40
N LEU A 408 -11.82 -6.65 2.00
CA LEU A 408 -11.92 -6.18 0.62
C LEU A 408 -10.99 -4.99 0.43
N PHE A 409 -10.29 -4.98 -0.69
CA PHE A 409 -9.40 -3.91 -1.11
C PHE A 409 -9.88 -3.34 -2.44
N GLY A 410 -10.68 -2.28 -2.36
CA GLY A 410 -11.50 -1.77 -3.45
C GLY A 410 -12.64 -2.74 -3.80
N ASP A 411 -13.09 -2.70 -5.05
CA ASP A 411 -14.18 -3.57 -5.51
C ASP A 411 -13.71 -4.88 -6.17
N GLN A 412 -12.42 -5.03 -6.46
CA GLN A 412 -11.89 -6.13 -7.29
C GLN A 412 -11.12 -7.20 -6.51
N MET A 413 -10.67 -6.90 -5.29
CA MET A 413 -9.73 -7.74 -4.53
C MET A 413 -10.25 -8.06 -3.13
N LEU A 414 -10.05 -9.30 -2.68
CA LEU A 414 -9.97 -9.68 -1.26
C LEU A 414 -8.49 -9.93 -0.95
N VAL A 415 -8.00 -9.41 0.17
CA VAL A 415 -6.61 -9.55 0.60
C VAL A 415 -6.57 -10.23 1.97
N ALA A 416 -5.67 -11.19 2.14
CA ALA A 416 -5.45 -11.91 3.39
C ALA A 416 -3.94 -11.92 3.70
N PRO A 417 -3.38 -10.85 4.29
CA PRO A 417 -1.95 -10.78 4.55
C PRO A 417 -1.45 -11.95 5.40
N VAL A 418 -0.25 -12.47 5.10
CA VAL A 418 0.39 -13.47 5.97
C VAL A 418 0.89 -12.77 7.23
N VAL A 419 0.39 -13.21 8.39
CA VAL A 419 0.67 -12.55 9.69
C VAL A 419 1.28 -13.49 10.72
N ALA A 420 1.75 -14.64 10.28
CA ALA A 420 2.52 -15.60 11.07
C ALA A 420 3.85 -15.94 10.39
N PRO A 421 4.89 -16.31 11.17
CA PRO A 421 6.16 -16.74 10.60
C PRO A 421 6.00 -18.03 9.79
N SER A 422 6.79 -18.13 8.73
CA SER A 422 6.91 -19.36 7.96
C SER A 422 7.59 -20.45 8.79
N ASP A 423 7.25 -21.70 8.50
CA ASP A 423 7.98 -22.83 9.04
C ASP A 423 9.45 -22.79 8.55
N LYS A 424 10.40 -22.88 9.48
CA LYS A 424 11.83 -22.65 9.19
C LYS A 424 12.43 -23.68 8.23
N THR A 425 11.90 -24.89 8.22
CA THR A 425 12.38 -25.97 7.36
C THR A 425 11.81 -25.79 5.96
N THR A 426 10.50 -25.70 5.83
CA THR A 426 9.78 -25.66 4.55
C THR A 426 9.79 -24.29 3.89
N GLY A 427 9.92 -23.20 4.66
CA GLY A 427 9.88 -21.83 4.17
C GLY A 427 8.49 -21.36 3.75
N LEU A 428 7.43 -21.99 4.27
CA LEU A 428 6.05 -21.70 3.94
C LEU A 428 5.28 -21.29 5.19
N ALA A 429 4.38 -20.30 5.04
CA ALA A 429 3.39 -19.94 6.03
C ALA A 429 2.01 -20.41 5.55
N THR A 430 1.24 -21.05 6.43
CA THR A 430 -0.11 -21.51 6.13
C THR A 430 -1.12 -20.56 6.74
N GLU A 431 -2.09 -20.13 5.95
CA GLU A 431 -3.20 -19.28 6.36
C GLU A 431 -4.51 -20.00 6.06
N THR A 432 -5.52 -19.82 6.93
CA THR A 432 -6.89 -20.27 6.68
C THR A 432 -7.69 -19.06 6.21
N ILE A 433 -8.21 -19.12 4.99
CA ILE A 433 -8.91 -18.01 4.33
C ILE A 433 -10.37 -18.39 4.10
N TRP A 434 -11.29 -17.50 4.45
CA TRP A 434 -12.69 -17.60 4.03
C TRP A 434 -12.92 -16.78 2.74
N LEU A 435 -13.35 -17.47 1.69
CA LEU A 435 -13.78 -16.83 0.46
C LEU A 435 -15.30 -16.75 0.47
N PRO A 436 -15.89 -15.55 0.38
CA PRO A 436 -17.34 -15.39 0.41
C PRO A 436 -17.96 -15.80 -0.93
N LYS A 437 -19.30 -15.84 -0.99
CA LYS A 437 -20.04 -16.21 -2.20
C LYS A 437 -19.56 -15.45 -3.45
N GLY A 438 -19.15 -16.20 -4.47
CA GLY A 438 -18.63 -15.67 -5.74
C GLY A 438 -17.50 -16.55 -6.29
N GLU A 439 -17.04 -16.23 -7.50
CA GLU A 439 -15.87 -16.86 -8.10
C GLU A 439 -14.63 -16.00 -7.83
N TRP A 440 -13.57 -16.63 -7.34
CA TRP A 440 -12.33 -15.99 -6.92
C TRP A 440 -11.13 -16.64 -7.59
N ILE A 441 -10.12 -15.84 -7.90
CA ILE A 441 -8.86 -16.28 -8.49
C ILE A 441 -7.72 -15.78 -7.61
N GLU A 442 -6.97 -16.70 -7.02
CA GLU A 442 -5.80 -16.37 -6.23
C GLU A 442 -4.68 -15.85 -7.12
N TRP A 443 -4.27 -14.59 -6.92
CA TRP A 443 -3.29 -13.92 -7.76
C TRP A 443 -1.96 -14.69 -7.86
N PRO A 444 -1.30 -15.07 -6.74
CA PRO A 444 0.04 -15.64 -6.86
C PRO A 444 0.11 -16.99 -7.56
N THR A 445 -1.00 -17.74 -7.63
CA THR A 445 -1.02 -19.11 -8.16
C THR A 445 -1.88 -19.28 -9.40
N GLY A 446 -2.84 -18.38 -9.63
CA GLY A 446 -3.88 -18.52 -10.64
C GLY A 446 -4.95 -19.56 -10.29
N LYS A 447 -5.02 -19.99 -9.02
CA LYS A 447 -5.98 -21.01 -8.57
C LYS A 447 -7.38 -20.42 -8.40
N HIS A 448 -8.40 -21.11 -8.90
CA HIS A 448 -9.79 -20.71 -8.88
C HIS A 448 -10.51 -21.31 -7.68
N PHE A 449 -11.44 -20.55 -7.13
CA PHE A 449 -12.25 -20.92 -5.98
C PHE A 449 -13.69 -20.46 -6.17
N THR A 450 -14.63 -21.37 -5.95
CA THR A 450 -16.04 -21.05 -5.82
C THR A 450 -16.38 -20.91 -4.34
N GLY A 451 -16.77 -19.69 -3.92
CA GLY A 451 -17.26 -19.42 -2.58
C GLY A 451 -18.79 -19.59 -2.45
N PRO A 452 -19.33 -19.65 -1.22
CA PRO A 452 -18.61 -19.48 0.04
C PRO A 452 -17.85 -20.75 0.43
N THR A 453 -16.57 -20.61 0.80
CA THR A 453 -15.72 -21.73 1.22
C THR A 453 -14.61 -21.26 2.15
N THR A 454 -14.06 -22.17 2.94
CA THR A 454 -12.85 -21.93 3.75
C THR A 454 -11.75 -22.84 3.24
N VAL A 455 -10.57 -22.27 3.01
CA VAL A 455 -9.43 -22.97 2.43
C VAL A 455 -8.16 -22.73 3.23
N ASP A 456 -7.39 -23.79 3.45
CA ASP A 456 -6.04 -23.70 4.01
C ASP A 456 -5.04 -23.60 2.86
N ARG A 457 -4.28 -22.51 2.81
CA ARG A 457 -3.33 -22.23 1.72
C ARG A 457 -1.95 -21.90 2.28
N SER A 458 -0.92 -22.39 1.60
CA SER A 458 0.49 -22.18 1.98
C SER A 458 1.17 -21.20 1.03
N PHE A 459 1.91 -20.24 1.60
CA PHE A 459 2.55 -19.15 0.88
C PHE A 459 4.03 -19.04 1.22
N SER A 460 4.88 -18.91 0.20
CA SER A 460 6.28 -18.56 0.37
C SER A 460 6.43 -17.06 0.67
N ILE A 461 7.64 -16.64 1.06
CA ILE A 461 7.91 -15.25 1.44
C ILE A 461 7.65 -14.23 0.32
N ASP A 462 7.73 -14.62 -0.94
CA ASP A 462 7.48 -13.79 -2.12
C ASP A 462 6.00 -13.71 -2.51
N GLN A 463 5.12 -14.46 -1.85
CA GLN A 463 3.69 -14.52 -2.15
C GLN A 463 2.86 -13.79 -1.09
N THR A 464 1.96 -12.91 -1.56
CA THR A 464 0.94 -12.27 -0.73
C THR A 464 -0.44 -12.81 -1.16
N PRO A 465 -1.26 -13.35 -0.24
CA PRO A 465 -2.58 -13.87 -0.59
C PRO A 465 -3.52 -12.75 -1.00
N VAL A 466 -3.83 -12.72 -2.30
CA VAL A 466 -4.77 -11.77 -2.91
C VAL A 466 -5.68 -12.57 -3.82
N TYR A 467 -6.99 -12.40 -3.65
CA TYR A 467 -8.02 -13.09 -4.41
C TYR A 467 -8.78 -12.08 -5.25
N LEU A 468 -8.72 -12.22 -6.56
CA LEU A 468 -9.46 -11.40 -7.51
C LEU A 468 -10.82 -12.00 -7.75
N LYS A 469 -11.85 -11.17 -7.87
CA LYS A 469 -13.12 -11.64 -8.42
C LYS A 469 -12.89 -12.15 -9.86
N ALA A 470 -13.56 -13.23 -10.25
CA ALA A 470 -13.56 -13.64 -11.66
C ALA A 470 -13.99 -12.47 -12.55
N GLY A 471 -13.23 -12.21 -13.60
CA GLY A 471 -13.40 -11.06 -14.47
C GLY A 471 -13.00 -9.72 -13.89
N ALA A 472 -12.19 -9.70 -12.83
CA ALA A 472 -11.67 -8.46 -12.31
C ALA A 472 -10.90 -7.67 -13.37
N ILE A 473 -11.14 -6.37 -13.42
CA ILE A 473 -10.41 -5.42 -14.26
C ILE A 473 -9.57 -4.54 -13.34
N VAL A 474 -8.25 -4.71 -13.38
CA VAL A 474 -7.31 -4.00 -12.51
C VAL A 474 -6.40 -3.10 -13.36
N PRO A 475 -6.66 -1.78 -13.39
CA PRO A 475 -5.80 -0.84 -14.10
C PRO A 475 -4.49 -0.64 -13.34
N MET A 476 -3.41 -0.60 -14.10
CA MET A 476 -2.06 -0.40 -13.61
C MET A 476 -1.29 0.61 -14.46
N GLN A 477 -0.13 1.02 -13.98
CA GLN A 477 0.80 1.90 -14.71
C GLN A 477 2.20 1.28 -14.84
N PRO A 478 2.99 1.73 -15.82
CA PRO A 478 4.40 1.34 -15.94
C PRO A 478 5.22 1.76 -14.70
N PRO A 479 6.39 1.16 -14.47
CA PRO A 479 7.27 1.53 -13.36
C PRO A 479 7.59 3.03 -13.36
N MET A 480 7.49 3.66 -12.19
CA MET A 480 7.86 5.06 -11.93
C MET A 480 8.76 5.10 -10.70
N LEU A 481 9.57 6.15 -10.54
CA LEU A 481 10.35 6.39 -9.31
C LEU A 481 9.56 7.17 -8.24
N TYR A 482 8.57 7.95 -8.64
CA TYR A 482 7.65 8.67 -7.77
C TYR A 482 6.32 8.89 -8.51
N THR A 483 5.26 9.28 -7.81
CA THR A 483 3.93 9.50 -8.40
C THR A 483 3.99 10.60 -9.44
N GLY A 484 3.58 10.29 -10.68
CA GLY A 484 3.48 11.29 -11.73
C GLY A 484 4.82 11.68 -12.38
N GLN A 485 5.90 10.93 -12.14
CA GLN A 485 7.19 11.10 -12.84
C GLN A 485 7.02 11.19 -14.36
N LYS A 486 6.12 10.38 -14.91
CA LYS A 486 5.76 10.38 -16.33
C LYS A 486 4.26 10.17 -16.48
N PRO A 487 3.65 10.57 -17.61
CA PRO A 487 2.25 10.26 -17.88
C PRO A 487 2.00 8.75 -17.83
N VAL A 488 0.79 8.36 -17.39
CA VAL A 488 0.34 6.95 -17.47
C VAL A 488 0.06 6.62 -18.93
N ASP A 489 1.11 6.27 -19.63
CA ASP A 489 1.12 5.89 -21.04
C ASP A 489 2.19 4.82 -21.28
N PRO A 490 1.80 3.55 -21.53
CA PRO A 490 0.42 3.08 -21.66
C PRO A 490 -0.32 2.99 -20.32
N LEU A 491 -1.65 3.02 -20.35
CA LEU A 491 -2.46 2.46 -19.26
C LEU A 491 -2.48 0.93 -19.39
N ILE A 492 -1.98 0.23 -18.37
CA ILE A 492 -1.98 -1.23 -18.33
C ILE A 492 -3.33 -1.68 -17.81
N VAL A 493 -4.01 -2.58 -18.53
CA VAL A 493 -5.32 -3.10 -18.17
C VAL A 493 -5.19 -4.60 -17.95
N ASN A 494 -5.25 -5.06 -16.71
CA ASN A 494 -5.27 -6.49 -16.40
C ASN A 494 -6.72 -6.95 -16.36
N VAL A 495 -7.08 -7.96 -17.15
CA VAL A 495 -8.40 -8.59 -17.14
C VAL A 495 -8.23 -10.05 -16.76
N TRP A 496 -8.78 -10.42 -15.61
CA TRP A 496 -8.74 -11.79 -15.11
C TRP A 496 -9.80 -12.68 -15.80
N PRO A 497 -9.62 -14.01 -15.80
CA PRO A 497 -10.55 -14.94 -16.45
C PRO A 497 -12.02 -14.70 -16.11
N LEU A 498 -12.87 -14.70 -17.15
CA LEU A 498 -14.33 -14.51 -17.12
C LEU A 498 -15.04 -15.77 -17.58
N ASP A 499 -16.10 -16.17 -16.91
CA ASP A 499 -16.94 -17.28 -17.39
C ASP A 499 -17.51 -17.01 -18.79
N PRO A 500 -17.68 -18.06 -19.63
CA PRO A 500 -18.38 -17.92 -20.90
C PRO A 500 -19.77 -17.30 -20.71
N GLY A 501 -20.05 -16.20 -21.41
CA GLY A 501 -21.29 -15.44 -21.31
C GLY A 501 -21.28 -14.31 -20.28
N ALA A 502 -20.23 -14.22 -19.44
CA ALA A 502 -20.09 -13.15 -18.46
C ALA A 502 -19.48 -11.87 -19.03
N SER A 503 -19.74 -10.75 -18.34
CA SER A 503 -19.13 -9.46 -18.64
C SER A 503 -18.78 -8.71 -17.36
N SER A 504 -17.66 -7.98 -17.40
CA SER A 504 -17.22 -7.10 -16.32
C SER A 504 -17.02 -5.68 -16.83
N THR A 505 -17.16 -4.72 -15.94
CA THR A 505 -16.92 -3.30 -16.22
C THR A 505 -16.12 -2.64 -15.13
N TYR A 506 -15.28 -1.69 -15.50
CA TYR A 506 -14.56 -0.82 -14.58
C TYR A 506 -14.44 0.58 -15.19
N SER A 507 -14.25 1.62 -14.38
CA SER A 507 -14.18 3.00 -14.86
C SER A 507 -13.02 3.71 -14.15
N VAL A 508 -11.91 3.86 -14.86
CA VAL A 508 -10.67 4.45 -14.32
C VAL A 508 -10.88 5.94 -14.14
N TYR A 509 -10.61 6.44 -12.94
CA TYR A 509 -10.76 7.85 -12.60
C TYR A 509 -9.42 8.58 -12.65
N GLU A 510 -9.42 9.77 -13.26
CA GLU A 510 -8.25 10.66 -13.29
C GLU A 510 -8.66 12.12 -13.04
N ASP A 511 -7.78 12.88 -12.40
CA ASP A 511 -7.89 14.33 -12.23
C ASP A 511 -6.47 14.93 -12.15
N SER A 512 -6.33 16.20 -11.73
CA SER A 512 -5.00 16.81 -11.58
C SER A 512 -4.14 16.19 -10.47
N GLY A 513 -4.70 15.38 -9.57
CA GLY A 513 -3.98 14.76 -8.45
C GLY A 513 -3.67 15.72 -7.29
N VAL A 514 -3.73 17.04 -7.50
CA VAL A 514 -3.21 18.05 -6.56
C VAL A 514 -4.18 19.17 -6.20
N SER A 515 -5.29 19.34 -6.94
CA SER A 515 -6.27 20.40 -6.68
C SER A 515 -7.54 19.86 -6.00
N VAL A 516 -8.37 20.74 -5.47
CA VAL A 516 -9.72 20.41 -4.95
C VAL A 516 -10.80 20.41 -6.05
N ASP A 517 -10.44 20.61 -7.31
CA ASP A 517 -11.40 20.77 -8.40
C ASP A 517 -12.21 19.49 -8.69
N TYR A 518 -11.71 18.34 -8.25
CA TYR A 518 -12.43 17.07 -8.30
C TYR A 518 -13.80 17.14 -7.61
N GLN A 519 -13.94 17.98 -6.58
CA GLN A 519 -15.18 18.21 -5.85
C GLN A 519 -16.26 18.87 -6.74
N ARG A 520 -15.83 19.55 -7.80
CA ARG A 520 -16.67 20.24 -8.79
C ARG A 520 -16.84 19.44 -10.09
N GLY A 521 -16.36 18.19 -10.11
CA GLY A 521 -16.43 17.32 -11.30
C GLY A 521 -15.34 17.55 -12.34
N VAL A 522 -14.30 18.35 -12.04
CA VAL A 522 -13.16 18.55 -12.95
C VAL A 522 -12.25 17.32 -12.87
N SER A 523 -12.53 16.35 -13.73
CA SER A 523 -11.94 15.03 -13.72
C SER A 523 -12.34 14.30 -15.00
N THR A 524 -11.74 13.13 -15.24
CA THR A 524 -12.14 12.23 -16.31
C THR A 524 -12.45 10.83 -15.80
N ARG A 525 -13.23 10.09 -16.59
CA ARG A 525 -13.46 8.65 -16.44
C ARG A 525 -13.21 7.93 -17.75
N THR A 526 -12.46 6.82 -17.69
CA THR A 526 -12.21 5.93 -18.84
C THR A 526 -12.96 4.60 -18.60
N PRO A 527 -14.10 4.37 -19.25
CA PRO A 527 -14.85 3.12 -19.08
C PRO A 527 -14.15 1.96 -19.79
N ILE A 528 -14.05 0.82 -19.11
CA ILE A 528 -13.49 -0.43 -19.63
C ILE A 528 -14.56 -1.51 -19.46
N LYS A 529 -14.78 -2.30 -20.50
CA LYS A 529 -15.69 -3.46 -20.47
C LYS A 529 -14.99 -4.67 -21.06
N ALA A 530 -15.12 -5.81 -20.39
CA ALA A 530 -14.69 -7.11 -20.87
C ALA A 530 -15.92 -8.02 -21.02
N THR A 531 -16.00 -8.79 -22.09
CA THR A 531 -17.12 -9.71 -22.34
C THR A 531 -16.61 -10.99 -22.98
N GLN A 532 -16.90 -12.13 -22.36
CA GLN A 532 -16.53 -13.44 -22.88
C GLN A 532 -17.72 -14.05 -23.61
N THR A 533 -17.55 -14.42 -24.89
CA THR A 533 -18.56 -15.10 -25.71
C THR A 533 -17.93 -16.32 -26.37
N GLY A 534 -18.27 -17.52 -25.87
CA GLY A 534 -17.58 -18.75 -26.26
C GLY A 534 -16.08 -18.64 -26.01
N ASP A 535 -15.24 -18.84 -27.03
CA ASP A 535 -13.78 -18.71 -26.96
C ASP A 535 -13.24 -17.29 -27.19
N THR A 536 -14.12 -16.33 -27.43
CA THR A 536 -13.75 -14.94 -27.75
C THR A 536 -13.92 -14.04 -26.52
N LEU A 537 -12.84 -13.41 -26.09
CA LEU A 537 -12.87 -12.30 -25.15
C LEU A 537 -12.81 -10.98 -25.94
N ARG A 538 -13.82 -10.13 -25.77
CA ARG A 538 -13.79 -8.75 -26.28
C ARG A 538 -13.55 -7.80 -25.12
N VAL A 539 -12.51 -6.97 -25.22
CA VAL A 539 -12.23 -5.87 -24.30
C VAL A 539 -12.39 -4.55 -25.04
N THR A 540 -13.22 -3.66 -24.51
CA THR A 540 -13.40 -2.31 -25.04
C THR A 540 -12.94 -1.29 -24.01
N ILE A 541 -12.07 -0.37 -24.43
CA ILE A 541 -11.69 0.81 -23.66
C ILE A 541 -12.37 1.99 -24.34
N GLY A 542 -13.39 2.52 -23.68
CA GLY A 542 -14.24 3.57 -24.24
C GLY A 542 -13.57 4.94 -24.25
N PRO A 543 -14.17 5.90 -24.98
CA PRO A 543 -13.70 7.27 -25.00
C PRO A 543 -13.72 7.86 -23.59
N VAL A 544 -12.72 8.68 -23.29
CA VAL A 544 -12.65 9.42 -22.03
C VAL A 544 -13.85 10.36 -21.88
N GLU A 545 -14.52 10.28 -20.74
CA GLU A 545 -15.63 11.13 -20.34
C GLU A 545 -15.16 12.21 -19.37
N GLY A 546 -15.54 13.47 -19.59
CA GLY A 546 -15.10 14.62 -18.77
C GLY A 546 -13.78 15.23 -19.24
N SER A 547 -13.26 16.17 -18.44
CA SER A 547 -12.01 16.87 -18.75
C SER A 547 -11.38 17.49 -17.51
N TYR A 548 -10.05 17.56 -17.48
CA TYR A 548 -9.31 18.38 -16.54
C TYR A 548 -8.04 18.95 -17.20
N PRO A 549 -7.51 20.10 -16.71
CA PRO A 549 -6.28 20.68 -17.26
C PRO A 549 -5.09 19.71 -17.17
N GLY A 550 -4.38 19.51 -18.28
CA GLY A 550 -3.21 18.63 -18.35
C GLY A 550 -3.52 17.15 -18.60
N MET A 551 -4.78 16.77 -18.83
CA MET A 551 -5.11 15.39 -19.24
C MET A 551 -4.46 15.01 -20.58
N LEU A 552 -4.20 13.72 -20.78
CA LEU A 552 -3.71 13.20 -22.05
C LEU A 552 -4.82 13.24 -23.12
N THR A 553 -4.50 13.79 -24.29
CA THR A 553 -5.39 13.78 -25.46
C THR A 553 -5.24 12.53 -26.33
N ALA A 554 -4.16 11.78 -26.11
CA ALA A 554 -3.87 10.49 -26.71
C ALA A 554 -3.09 9.62 -25.72
N ARG A 555 -3.26 8.30 -25.78
CA ARG A 555 -2.62 7.33 -24.87
C ARG A 555 -2.56 5.95 -25.52
N GLY A 556 -1.49 5.21 -25.26
CA GLY A 556 -1.42 3.78 -25.53
C GLY A 556 -2.07 2.96 -24.41
N PHE A 557 -2.25 1.67 -24.68
CA PHE A 557 -2.76 0.72 -23.70
C PHE A 557 -1.91 -0.56 -23.72
N GLU A 558 -1.94 -1.32 -22.64
CA GLU A 558 -1.38 -2.67 -22.63
C GLU A 558 -2.39 -3.60 -21.96
N LEU A 559 -3.06 -4.43 -22.75
CA LEU A 559 -3.97 -5.44 -22.23
C LEU A 559 -3.16 -6.64 -21.74
N ARG A 560 -3.34 -7.02 -20.48
CA ARG A 560 -2.78 -8.24 -19.89
C ARG A 560 -3.91 -9.18 -19.51
N LEU A 561 -3.78 -10.45 -19.90
CA LEU A 561 -4.73 -11.52 -19.57
C LEU A 561 -4.00 -12.62 -18.79
N PRO A 562 -3.91 -12.52 -17.46
CA PRO A 562 -3.25 -13.52 -16.62
C PRO A 562 -4.06 -14.83 -16.55
N GLY A 563 -3.38 -15.97 -16.39
CA GLY A 563 -4.03 -17.24 -16.08
C GLY A 563 -4.96 -17.78 -17.18
N ASP A 564 -4.66 -17.54 -18.46
CA ASP A 564 -5.53 -17.96 -19.56
C ASP A 564 -4.75 -18.59 -20.72
N TRP A 565 -5.44 -19.35 -21.57
CA TRP A 565 -4.85 -19.96 -22.76
C TRP A 565 -4.29 -18.87 -23.69
N PRO A 566 -3.17 -19.15 -24.39
CA PRO A 566 -2.67 -18.24 -25.41
C PRO A 566 -3.71 -18.08 -26.53
N PRO A 567 -3.79 -16.90 -27.14
CA PRO A 567 -4.72 -16.67 -28.24
C PRO A 567 -4.32 -17.44 -29.49
N ALA A 568 -5.33 -17.93 -30.22
CA ALA A 568 -5.16 -18.37 -31.60
C ALA A 568 -5.11 -17.18 -32.57
N SER A 569 -5.78 -16.08 -32.22
CA SER A 569 -5.72 -14.81 -32.94
C SER A 569 -6.07 -13.64 -32.04
N VAL A 570 -5.49 -12.47 -32.32
CA VAL A 570 -5.79 -11.20 -31.66
C VAL A 570 -6.07 -10.15 -32.73
N THR A 571 -7.11 -9.35 -32.54
CA THR A 571 -7.32 -8.12 -33.31
C THR A 571 -7.35 -6.91 -32.41
N VAL A 572 -6.80 -5.79 -32.89
CA VAL A 572 -6.86 -4.47 -32.26
C VAL A 572 -7.51 -3.54 -33.26
N ASN A 573 -8.65 -2.95 -32.87
CA ASN A 573 -9.50 -2.13 -33.74
C ASN A 573 -9.84 -2.81 -35.07
N GLY A 574 -10.07 -4.13 -35.03
CA GLY A 574 -10.35 -4.97 -36.20
C GLY A 574 -9.13 -5.36 -37.05
N VAL A 575 -7.92 -4.86 -36.71
CA VAL A 575 -6.68 -5.21 -37.40
C VAL A 575 -6.02 -6.39 -36.69
N ALA A 576 -5.75 -7.47 -37.43
CA ALA A 576 -5.06 -8.64 -36.87
C ALA A 576 -3.61 -8.31 -36.49
N VAL A 577 -3.20 -8.73 -35.29
CA VAL A 577 -1.82 -8.60 -34.81
C VAL A 577 -1.18 -9.98 -34.62
N LYS A 578 0.11 -10.10 -34.94
CA LYS A 578 0.85 -11.36 -34.89
C LYS A 578 1.48 -11.58 -33.52
N GLN A 579 1.88 -12.81 -33.22
CA GLN A 579 2.72 -13.11 -32.05
C GLN A 579 4.09 -12.43 -32.21
N ALA A 580 4.61 -11.82 -31.15
CA ALA A 580 5.82 -10.99 -31.17
C ALA A 580 6.61 -11.08 -29.85
N GLY A 581 7.15 -12.27 -29.57
CA GLY A 581 7.98 -12.55 -28.38
C GLY A 581 7.24 -12.33 -27.05
N PRO A 582 7.93 -12.43 -25.89
CA PRO A 582 7.26 -12.38 -24.58
C PRO A 582 6.62 -11.03 -24.24
N THR A 583 7.19 -9.91 -24.73
CA THR A 583 6.69 -8.55 -24.45
C THR A 583 5.55 -8.13 -25.37
N GLY A 584 5.29 -8.87 -26.45
CA GLY A 584 4.30 -8.51 -27.46
C GLY A 584 4.61 -7.26 -28.27
N LYS A 585 5.85 -6.73 -28.21
CA LYS A 585 6.21 -5.50 -28.92
C LYS A 585 6.02 -5.68 -30.44
N GLY A 586 5.07 -4.94 -31.02
CA GLY A 586 4.70 -5.05 -32.44
C GLY A 586 3.65 -6.13 -32.74
N GLY A 587 3.01 -6.68 -31.70
CA GLY A 587 2.08 -7.80 -31.82
C GLY A 587 1.41 -8.16 -30.49
N TRP A 588 1.38 -9.44 -30.15
CA TRP A 588 1.02 -9.95 -28.83
C TRP A 588 2.08 -10.94 -28.32
N GLY A 589 2.23 -11.07 -27.00
CA GLY A 589 3.19 -11.95 -26.36
C GLY A 589 2.57 -12.87 -25.32
N TYR A 590 3.32 -13.86 -24.88
CA TYR A 590 2.86 -14.84 -23.89
C TYR A 590 3.97 -15.15 -22.88
N VAL A 591 3.64 -15.03 -21.59
CA VAL A 591 4.53 -15.34 -20.47
C VAL A 591 4.09 -16.67 -19.87
N GLY A 592 4.73 -17.76 -20.28
CA GLY A 592 4.24 -19.11 -19.96
C GLY A 592 4.24 -19.46 -18.47
N ASN A 593 5.22 -19.01 -17.67
CA ASN A 593 5.25 -19.27 -16.22
C ASN A 593 4.05 -18.69 -15.45
N THR A 594 3.35 -17.70 -16.01
CA THR A 594 2.14 -17.09 -15.39
C THR A 594 0.90 -17.22 -16.28
N LEU A 595 1.02 -17.89 -17.43
CA LEU A 595 -0.01 -17.97 -18.47
C LEU A 595 -0.60 -16.60 -18.83
N THR A 596 0.27 -15.58 -18.94
CA THR A 596 -0.18 -14.20 -19.19
C THR A 596 -0.01 -13.84 -20.66
N THR A 597 -1.11 -13.50 -21.33
CA THR A 597 -1.04 -12.85 -22.65
C THR A 597 -0.83 -11.35 -22.47
N VAL A 598 0.10 -10.75 -23.23
CA VAL A 598 0.41 -9.31 -23.22
C VAL A 598 0.17 -8.71 -24.60
N ILE A 599 -0.67 -7.69 -24.70
CA ILE A 599 -1.07 -7.06 -25.97
C ILE A 599 -0.85 -5.55 -25.85
N PRO A 600 0.31 -5.04 -26.27
CA PRO A 600 0.54 -3.61 -26.41
C PRO A 600 -0.34 -3.03 -27.53
N VAL A 601 -1.07 -1.96 -27.21
CA VAL A 601 -1.85 -1.17 -28.15
C VAL A 601 -1.16 0.17 -28.36
N PRO A 602 -0.84 0.55 -29.60
CA PRO A 602 -0.25 1.84 -29.92
C PRO A 602 -1.06 3.01 -29.38
N ARG A 603 -0.42 4.18 -29.35
CA ARG A 603 -1.05 5.41 -28.87
C ARG A 603 -2.21 5.80 -29.78
N GLU A 604 -3.41 5.89 -29.21
CA GLU A 604 -4.66 6.29 -29.88
C GLU A 604 -5.19 7.59 -29.26
N SER A 605 -6.12 8.27 -29.94
CA SER A 605 -6.83 9.39 -29.31
C SER A 605 -7.56 8.91 -28.05
N ALA A 606 -7.48 9.68 -26.96
CA ALA A 606 -8.19 9.38 -25.72
C ALA A 606 -9.72 9.43 -25.88
N HIS A 607 -10.23 10.02 -26.97
CA HIS A 607 -11.66 10.07 -27.31
C HIS A 607 -12.08 9.01 -28.35
N SER A 608 -11.17 8.11 -28.73
CA SER A 608 -11.50 6.98 -29.59
C SER A 608 -11.86 5.76 -28.75
N LEU A 609 -12.81 4.97 -29.25
CA LEU A 609 -13.05 3.61 -28.75
C LEU A 609 -11.91 2.70 -29.20
N VAL A 610 -11.28 2.01 -28.25
CA VAL A 610 -10.34 0.92 -28.54
C VAL A 610 -11.05 -0.41 -28.31
N THR A 611 -11.01 -1.30 -29.29
CA THR A 611 -11.57 -2.66 -29.20
C THR A 611 -10.47 -3.70 -29.43
N ILE A 612 -10.30 -4.60 -28.47
CA ILE A 612 -9.35 -5.71 -28.55
C ILE A 612 -10.15 -7.00 -28.49
N GLU A 613 -10.00 -7.85 -29.51
CA GLU A 613 -10.63 -9.17 -29.53
C GLU A 613 -9.56 -10.25 -29.46
N VAL A 614 -9.71 -11.14 -28.49
CA VAL A 614 -8.80 -12.24 -28.22
C VAL A 614 -9.59 -13.53 -28.40
N ARG A 615 -9.27 -14.28 -29.46
CA ARG A 615 -9.92 -15.55 -29.78
C ARG A 615 -8.99 -16.70 -29.48
N ARG A 616 -9.42 -17.61 -28.61
CA ARG A 616 -8.75 -18.88 -28.32
C ARG A 616 -9.14 -19.94 -29.36
N ALA A 617 -8.42 -21.05 -29.40
CA ALA A 617 -8.84 -22.21 -30.17
C ALA A 617 -10.18 -22.74 -29.63
N SER A 618 -10.96 -23.40 -30.50
CA SER A 618 -12.32 -23.84 -30.20
C SER A 618 -12.36 -24.70 -28.93
N GLY A 619 -13.23 -24.36 -27.99
CA GLY A 619 -13.47 -25.07 -26.73
C GLY A 619 -12.47 -24.79 -25.61
N LEU A 620 -11.41 -23.99 -25.84
CA LEU A 620 -10.40 -23.73 -24.81
C LEU A 620 -10.91 -22.85 -23.67
N ALA A 621 -11.84 -21.93 -23.91
CA ALA A 621 -12.42 -21.14 -22.82
C ALA A 621 -13.20 -22.02 -21.82
N ALA A 622 -13.83 -23.10 -22.30
CA ALA A 622 -14.52 -24.08 -21.44
C ALA A 622 -13.55 -25.03 -20.72
N ARG A 623 -12.31 -25.15 -21.21
CA ARG A 623 -11.24 -25.99 -20.65
C ARG A 623 -10.25 -25.20 -19.80
N ARG A 624 -10.60 -23.99 -19.34
CA ARG A 624 -9.69 -23.18 -18.50
C ARG A 624 -9.34 -23.84 -17.17
N SER A 625 -10.16 -24.74 -16.65
CA SER A 625 -9.85 -25.53 -15.45
C SER A 625 -8.59 -26.39 -15.60
N GLU A 626 -8.13 -26.69 -16.82
CA GLU A 626 -6.86 -27.40 -17.04
C GLU A 626 -5.61 -26.56 -16.70
N LEU A 627 -5.79 -25.23 -16.61
CA LEU A 627 -4.73 -24.26 -16.28
C LEU A 627 -4.72 -23.92 -14.79
N ASP A 628 -5.66 -24.46 -14.03
CA ASP A 628 -5.94 -24.01 -12.67
C ASP A 628 -4.73 -24.20 -11.74
N GLY A 629 -4.30 -23.11 -11.10
CA GLY A 629 -3.12 -23.12 -10.22
C GLY A 629 -1.77 -23.25 -10.93
N PHE A 630 -1.70 -23.25 -12.26
CA PHE A 630 -0.46 -23.48 -13.04
C PHE A 630 0.71 -22.61 -12.59
N ALA A 631 0.49 -21.31 -12.37
CA ALA A 631 1.55 -20.40 -11.93
C ALA A 631 2.10 -20.82 -10.55
N GLY A 632 1.21 -21.28 -9.66
CA GLY A 632 1.58 -21.84 -8.37
C GLY A 632 2.45 -23.10 -8.50
N TYR A 633 2.11 -24.00 -9.43
CA TYR A 633 2.96 -25.16 -9.73
C TYR A 633 4.36 -24.71 -10.20
N MET A 634 4.45 -23.77 -11.14
CA MET A 634 5.74 -23.30 -11.66
C MET A 634 6.61 -22.70 -10.55
N THR A 635 6.03 -21.87 -9.67
CA THR A 635 6.72 -21.32 -8.50
C THR A 635 7.20 -22.41 -7.55
N ARG A 636 6.35 -23.38 -7.21
CA ARG A 636 6.70 -24.47 -6.28
C ARG A 636 7.77 -25.39 -6.85
N LEU A 637 7.68 -25.76 -8.13
CA LEU A 637 8.67 -26.61 -8.81
C LEU A 637 10.02 -25.90 -8.94
N ARG A 638 10.04 -24.59 -9.22
CA ARG A 638 11.27 -23.78 -9.17
C ARG A 638 11.88 -23.79 -7.78
N GLY A 639 11.08 -23.56 -6.74
CA GLY A 639 11.53 -23.64 -5.35
C GLY A 639 12.06 -25.02 -4.97
N THR A 640 11.43 -26.10 -5.43
CA THR A 640 11.93 -27.48 -5.26
C THR A 640 13.29 -27.66 -5.93
N TYR A 641 13.44 -27.19 -7.17
CA TYR A 641 14.71 -27.25 -7.91
C TYR A 641 15.83 -26.51 -7.17
N ASP A 642 15.56 -25.28 -6.72
CA ASP A 642 16.53 -24.46 -5.98
C ASP A 642 16.90 -25.09 -4.62
N ALA A 643 15.93 -25.67 -3.91
CA ALA A 643 16.18 -26.40 -2.68
C ALA A 643 17.06 -27.65 -2.93
N LEU A 644 16.78 -28.44 -3.97
CA LEU A 644 17.58 -29.63 -4.29
C LEU A 644 19.00 -29.29 -4.73
N ASN A 645 19.24 -28.15 -5.37
CA ASN A 645 20.60 -27.69 -5.66
C ASN A 645 21.42 -27.48 -4.38
N GLN A 646 20.79 -27.12 -3.25
CA GLN A 646 21.48 -26.99 -1.97
C GLN A 646 21.84 -28.33 -1.33
N THR A 647 21.32 -29.46 -1.85
CA THR A 647 21.69 -30.81 -1.39
C THR A 647 22.99 -31.32 -2.03
N ASN A 648 23.56 -30.59 -2.99
CA ASN A 648 24.81 -30.96 -3.63
C ASN A 648 25.97 -31.00 -2.61
N PRO A 649 26.92 -31.95 -2.73
CA PRO A 649 27.05 -33.00 -3.76
C PRO A 649 26.40 -34.34 -3.41
N VAL A 650 25.48 -34.37 -2.44
CA VAL A 650 24.85 -35.60 -1.93
C VAL A 650 23.74 -36.07 -2.85
N SER A 651 23.02 -35.10 -3.42
CA SER A 651 21.95 -35.29 -4.38
C SER A 651 21.84 -34.04 -5.27
N GLY A 652 20.82 -34.00 -6.11
CA GLY A 652 20.52 -32.89 -6.99
C GLY A 652 19.12 -33.04 -7.61
N PRO A 653 18.67 -32.04 -8.38
CA PRO A 653 17.36 -32.08 -9.03
C PRO A 653 17.27 -33.24 -10.05
N PRO A 654 16.24 -34.10 -9.98
CA PRO A 654 16.05 -35.16 -10.98
C PRO A 654 15.50 -34.59 -12.29
N ASP A 655 15.80 -35.24 -13.42
CA ASP A 655 15.37 -34.79 -14.75
C ASP A 655 13.84 -34.63 -14.86
N ALA A 656 13.07 -35.51 -14.22
CA ALA A 656 11.61 -35.41 -14.19
C ALA A 656 11.11 -34.09 -13.56
N LEU A 657 11.79 -33.59 -12.53
CA LEU A 657 11.48 -32.29 -11.92
C LEU A 657 11.81 -31.15 -12.88
N ILE A 658 12.98 -31.22 -13.53
CA ILE A 658 13.41 -30.22 -14.49
C ILE A 658 12.42 -30.15 -15.66
N ASP A 659 11.98 -31.30 -16.17
CA ASP A 659 11.02 -31.38 -17.27
C ASP A 659 9.66 -30.75 -16.90
N ALA A 660 9.12 -31.09 -15.73
CA ALA A 660 7.86 -30.49 -15.25
C ALA A 660 8.00 -28.97 -15.06
N MET A 661 9.10 -28.52 -14.43
CA MET A 661 9.39 -27.10 -14.17
C MET A 661 9.60 -26.29 -15.45
N GLN A 662 10.19 -26.89 -16.50
CA GLN A 662 10.46 -26.21 -17.77
C GLN A 662 9.22 -26.02 -18.65
N THR A 663 8.06 -26.58 -18.27
CA THR A 663 6.80 -26.39 -19.01
C THR A 663 6.48 -24.91 -19.24
N GLY A 664 6.59 -24.08 -18.20
CA GLY A 664 6.27 -22.65 -18.34
C GLY A 664 7.22 -21.91 -19.29
N ASP A 665 8.49 -22.31 -19.36
CA ASP A 665 9.44 -21.75 -20.32
C ASP A 665 9.13 -22.23 -21.75
N ARG A 666 8.83 -23.52 -21.94
CA ARG A 666 8.41 -24.09 -23.24
C ARG A 666 7.14 -23.42 -23.76
N LEU A 667 6.17 -23.16 -22.89
CA LEU A 667 4.96 -22.39 -23.22
C LEU A 667 5.26 -20.96 -23.65
N GLY A 668 6.27 -20.32 -23.06
CA GLY A 668 6.71 -18.98 -23.48
C GLY A 668 7.39 -18.97 -24.85
N TYR A 669 8.12 -20.04 -25.18
CA TYR A 669 8.78 -20.20 -26.48
C TYR A 669 7.81 -20.59 -27.60
N HIS A 670 6.89 -21.51 -27.31
CA HIS A 670 5.99 -22.15 -28.27
C HIS A 670 4.53 -22.15 -27.77
N PRO A 671 3.88 -20.99 -27.61
CA PRO A 671 2.49 -20.91 -27.14
C PRO A 671 1.50 -21.60 -28.08
N GLU A 672 1.83 -21.79 -29.36
CA GLU A 672 1.05 -22.59 -30.30
C GLU A 672 0.94 -24.08 -29.91
N GLN A 673 1.89 -24.58 -29.09
CA GLN A 673 1.90 -25.94 -28.57
C GLN A 673 1.23 -26.07 -27.19
N ALA A 674 0.57 -25.01 -26.69
CA ALA A 674 0.14 -24.95 -25.29
C ALA A 674 -0.74 -26.10 -24.83
N GLN A 675 -1.65 -26.61 -25.68
CA GLN A 675 -2.47 -27.77 -25.30
C GLN A 675 -1.63 -29.03 -25.08
N GLN A 676 -0.59 -29.25 -25.89
CA GLN A 676 0.31 -30.39 -25.76
C GLN A 676 1.20 -30.25 -24.53
N GLU A 677 1.74 -29.06 -24.29
CA GLU A 677 2.58 -28.76 -23.14
C GLU A 677 1.82 -28.88 -21.81
N ILE A 678 0.58 -28.39 -21.74
CA ILE A 678 -0.27 -28.55 -20.55
C ILE A 678 -0.63 -30.02 -20.32
N ALA A 679 -0.95 -30.78 -21.38
CA ALA A 679 -1.20 -32.21 -21.27
C ALA A 679 0.05 -32.99 -20.81
N HIS A 680 1.23 -32.64 -21.34
CA HIS A 680 2.51 -33.22 -20.93
C HIS A 680 2.82 -32.89 -19.47
N PHE A 681 2.60 -31.65 -19.04
CA PHE A 681 2.79 -31.24 -17.65
C PHE A 681 2.00 -32.09 -16.66
N HIS A 682 0.72 -32.35 -16.94
CA HIS A 682 -0.12 -33.22 -16.11
C HIS A 682 0.40 -34.66 -16.03
N HIS A 683 1.17 -35.12 -17.02
CA HIS A 683 1.87 -36.40 -16.98
C HIS A 683 3.22 -36.34 -16.25
N ALA A 684 3.98 -35.26 -16.45
CA ALA A 684 5.31 -35.08 -15.89
C ALA A 684 5.28 -34.77 -14.37
N LEU A 685 4.26 -34.06 -13.89
CA LEU A 685 4.17 -33.64 -12.49
C LEU A 685 4.17 -34.82 -11.50
N PRO A 686 3.35 -35.89 -11.64
CA PRO A 686 3.43 -37.04 -10.75
C PRO A 686 4.79 -37.76 -10.76
N GLN A 687 5.47 -37.75 -11.91
CA GLN A 687 6.82 -38.31 -12.05
C GLN A 687 7.85 -37.46 -11.30
N ALA A 688 7.75 -36.13 -11.40
CA ALA A 688 8.57 -35.20 -10.63
C ALA A 688 8.38 -35.41 -9.12
N GLN A 689 7.13 -35.47 -8.66
CA GLN A 689 6.80 -35.73 -7.25
C GLN A 689 7.40 -37.06 -6.76
N THR A 690 7.24 -38.13 -7.54
CA THR A 690 7.78 -39.44 -7.21
C THR A 690 9.31 -39.44 -7.16
N ALA A 691 9.96 -38.83 -8.15
CA ALA A 691 11.42 -38.76 -8.25
C ALA A 691 12.02 -38.00 -7.05
N VAL A 692 11.41 -36.88 -6.66
CA VAL A 692 11.83 -36.10 -5.48
C VAL A 692 11.59 -36.86 -4.17
N ALA A 693 10.44 -37.55 -4.04
CA ALA A 693 10.14 -38.37 -2.86
C ALA A 693 11.19 -39.48 -2.66
N GLN A 694 11.62 -40.12 -3.75
CA GLN A 694 12.62 -41.21 -3.72
C GLN A 694 14.01 -40.75 -3.29
N LEU A 695 14.35 -39.46 -3.37
CA LEU A 695 15.66 -38.94 -2.97
C LEU A 695 15.98 -39.15 -1.49
N SER A 696 14.98 -39.30 -0.62
CA SER A 696 15.19 -39.65 0.80
C SER A 696 15.80 -41.04 0.97
N THR A 697 15.53 -41.95 0.04
CA THR A 697 16.05 -43.32 0.09
C THR A 697 17.57 -43.31 -0.03
N GLY A 698 18.25 -43.74 1.03
CA GLY A 698 19.71 -43.78 1.11
C GLY A 698 20.38 -42.40 1.20
N PHE A 699 19.64 -41.31 1.43
CA PHE A 699 20.24 -39.97 1.56
C PHE A 699 21.26 -39.90 2.70
N GLU A 700 20.93 -40.48 3.85
CA GLU A 700 21.80 -40.59 5.02
C GLU A 700 23.09 -41.36 4.76
N GLN A 701 22.95 -42.46 4.01
CA GLN A 701 24.09 -43.25 3.62
C GLN A 701 25.01 -42.45 2.70
N ARG A 702 24.46 -41.72 1.71
CA ARG A 702 25.23 -40.85 0.82
C ARG A 702 25.90 -39.70 1.56
N MET A 703 25.21 -39.07 2.53
CA MET A 703 25.80 -38.08 3.44
C MET A 703 27.03 -38.64 4.17
N THR A 704 26.88 -39.82 4.78
CA THR A 704 27.95 -40.49 5.54
C THR A 704 29.14 -40.86 4.64
N GLU A 705 28.87 -41.39 3.44
CA GLU A 705 29.89 -41.72 2.46
C GLU A 705 30.63 -40.49 1.95
N MET A 706 29.92 -39.38 1.72
CA MET A 706 30.51 -38.10 1.34
C MET A 706 31.42 -37.56 2.44
N ALA A 707 30.98 -37.53 3.69
CA ALA A 707 31.79 -37.07 4.82
C ALA A 707 33.08 -37.90 4.96
N LYS A 708 33.00 -39.23 4.80
CA LYS A 708 34.17 -40.13 4.76
C LYS A 708 35.13 -39.80 3.61
N ARG A 709 34.60 -39.46 2.42
CA ARG A 709 35.43 -39.06 1.26
C ARG A 709 36.10 -37.69 1.48
N ALA A 710 35.38 -36.73 2.06
CA ALA A 710 35.91 -35.41 2.38
C ALA A 710 37.05 -35.50 3.40
N ALA A 711 36.90 -36.30 4.47
CA ALA A 711 37.94 -36.51 5.47
C ALA A 711 39.24 -37.14 4.90
N LYS A 712 39.16 -37.85 3.76
CA LYS A 712 40.31 -38.43 3.06
C LYS A 712 40.93 -37.51 2.02
N SER A 713 40.30 -36.37 1.72
CA SER A 713 40.74 -35.44 0.68
C SER A 713 41.57 -34.31 1.30
N SER A 714 42.80 -34.13 0.84
CA SER A 714 43.64 -32.98 1.23
C SER A 714 43.11 -31.63 0.72
N TRP A 715 42.12 -31.65 -0.18
CA TRP A 715 41.58 -30.47 -0.86
C TRP A 715 40.18 -30.08 -0.41
N ARG A 716 39.50 -30.89 0.43
CA ARG A 716 38.14 -30.62 0.91
C ARG A 716 38.11 -30.65 2.43
N ALA A 717 37.63 -29.57 3.04
CA ALA A 717 37.34 -29.57 4.47
C ALA A 717 36.28 -30.65 4.79
N ALA A 718 36.38 -31.25 5.97
CA ALA A 718 35.33 -32.10 6.49
C ALA A 718 34.03 -31.29 6.61
N ASP A 719 32.92 -31.92 6.24
CA ASP A 719 31.61 -31.30 6.30
C ASP A 719 31.22 -31.03 7.76
N THR A 720 30.76 -29.82 8.04
CA THR A 720 30.33 -29.42 9.39
C THR A 720 28.91 -29.90 9.67
N GLN A 721 28.56 -30.14 10.94
CA GLN A 721 27.19 -30.50 11.33
C GLN A 721 26.15 -29.48 10.81
N ALA A 722 26.49 -28.19 10.76
CA ALA A 722 25.60 -27.16 10.22
C ALA A 722 25.35 -27.34 8.71
N GLN A 723 26.37 -27.73 7.93
CA GLN A 723 26.21 -28.03 6.50
C GLN A 723 25.41 -29.31 6.28
N GLU A 724 25.62 -30.34 7.11
CA GLU A 724 24.82 -31.56 7.06
C GLU A 724 23.34 -31.27 7.33
N GLN A 725 23.04 -30.50 8.38
CA GLN A 725 21.68 -30.10 8.72
C GLN A 725 21.04 -29.28 7.60
N LYS A 726 21.77 -28.32 7.01
CA LYS A 726 21.28 -27.51 5.89
C LYS A 726 20.83 -28.37 4.70
N ARG A 727 21.55 -29.46 4.39
CA ARG A 727 21.17 -30.37 3.29
C ARG A 727 19.93 -31.20 3.63
N ARG A 728 19.78 -31.62 4.89
CA ARG A 728 18.56 -32.30 5.36
C ARG A 728 17.35 -31.38 5.24
N ASP A 729 17.47 -30.15 5.74
CA ASP A 729 16.39 -29.16 5.68
C ASP A 729 16.02 -28.83 4.22
N ALA A 730 17.02 -28.71 3.34
CA ALA A 730 16.82 -28.49 1.92
C ALA A 730 16.07 -29.66 1.24
N LEU A 731 16.36 -30.91 1.59
CA LEU A 731 15.62 -32.06 1.09
C LEU A 731 14.17 -32.06 1.59
N VAL A 732 13.95 -31.81 2.88
CA VAL A 732 12.60 -31.73 3.46
C VAL A 732 11.80 -30.60 2.80
N ARG A 733 12.42 -29.44 2.59
CA ARG A 733 11.84 -28.32 1.86
C ARG A 733 11.44 -28.70 0.44
N ALA A 734 12.33 -29.34 -0.31
CA ALA A 734 12.05 -29.78 -1.67
C ALA A 734 10.85 -30.74 -1.72
N GLN A 735 10.80 -31.71 -0.79
CA GLN A 735 9.71 -32.66 -0.67
C GLN A 735 8.38 -31.98 -0.32
N LYS A 736 8.40 -31.00 0.59
CA LYS A 736 7.19 -30.22 0.93
C LYS A 736 6.70 -29.42 -0.27
N LEU A 737 7.58 -28.65 -0.91
CA LEU A 737 7.23 -27.78 -2.03
C LEU A 737 6.65 -28.56 -3.22
N VAL A 738 7.23 -29.71 -3.57
CA VAL A 738 6.75 -30.51 -4.71
C VAL A 738 5.41 -31.19 -4.39
N THR A 739 5.17 -31.53 -3.13
CA THR A 739 3.91 -32.13 -2.67
C THR A 739 2.79 -31.10 -2.64
N GLU A 740 3.10 -29.86 -2.23
CA GLU A 740 2.16 -28.74 -2.23
C GLU A 740 2.03 -28.04 -3.58
N ALA A 741 2.75 -28.50 -4.61
CA ALA A 741 2.60 -27.94 -5.95
C ALA A 741 1.12 -28.12 -6.39
N GLY A 742 0.42 -27.00 -6.60
CA GLY A 742 -1.00 -26.97 -6.96
C GLY A 742 -2.01 -26.97 -5.82
N GLN A 743 -1.57 -27.16 -4.57
CA GLN A 743 -2.41 -27.01 -3.39
C GLN A 743 -2.62 -25.52 -3.09
#